data_AF-A0A1M6Q357-F1
#
_entry.id   AF-A0A1M6Q357-F1
#
_cell.length_a   1.000
_cell.length_b   1.000
_cell.length_c   1.000
_cell.angle_alpha   90.00
_cell.angle_beta   90.00
_cell.angle_gamma   90.00
#
_symmetry.space_group_name_H-M   'P 1'
#
loop_
_entity.id
_entity.type
_entity.pdbx_description
1 polymer ?
#
loop_
_entity_poly.entity_id
_entity_poly.type
_entity_poly.pdbx_seq_one_letter_code
_entity_poly.pdbx_strand_id
1 'polypeptide(L)'
;MNPRDVASRLGGTARPRPAGRGPSGHATAPYGAVRMAAEPMPAADLHGGHDTGDLLRSHDRTVRGTHSGWIDLALTTLTPAFVGRTPDRGRVNRSLRLPHGETPLPVLPGSGLRGLARNTLRMLTSGETGPVNTPMLFFRAPVRIDPASAESALSPRARSVMALSHSQYRRRRAGARTRQGFLFHERSRNRWYITEVPAARPGGERGQALKVPFSVLRDSLKRWDFGVDDFPDTPRGTVYVPTSHEQHGRLQYRWVYAVRLPGERRVSAVAPTGEEARAHLADHRFDARDLGRGGVVPALVVLTGAAAGERRNAYLFPRPTDLRTGRLRVPDALVEMFESAEQITGYQRAAFPDGLGTGEGDPERERVGGSGGGGLPRRGLEPVWFDVDSQGGVVSFGRSGGYRIAVSDEDPVRRAVPEALLSPQHGDADRRERAGRPVDVCRALFGDVDTFAGEAPASKGRVFFGNAVCTDPDPDYPDGAALRVRLLSPQRGCFANYLVQGPDAAGGGRPDIITWAHEGQVRLNGYKVYLHRHRDDLGTPVRYDARAREDLDLEVLEAGGGHGPPRDTRRDIVPLRDGLVFRSRITFTNLTDGELGALMRALLLDNPVDGGGAGDPEYAHKIGMGKSLGMGSVHLRPELYLVDRRARALSPDPAAGVERAGPDRVLGFLEAFDGALTARRVSGSGDPSRWREADQAVDVLLAARWRGRLPWEDTAVMPLRAFAEYPILPPLVERYAEAARVTR
;
A
#
# COMPACT_ATOMS: atom_id res chain seq x y z
N MET A 1 13.36 28.83 9.39
CA MET A 1 14.04 28.67 8.07
C MET A 1 13.27 29.37 6.95
N ASN A 2 13.85 30.34 6.22
CA ASN A 2 13.16 31.04 5.14
C ASN A 2 13.12 30.15 3.88
N PRO A 3 11.99 30.00 3.15
CA PRO A 3 11.96 29.30 1.85
C PRO A 3 13.01 29.79 0.84
N ARG A 4 13.46 31.04 0.98
CA ARG A 4 14.55 31.63 0.19
C ARG A 4 15.93 31.00 0.47
N ASP A 5 16.19 30.59 1.71
CA ASP A 5 17.44 29.91 2.10
C ASP A 5 17.48 28.46 1.61
N VAL A 6 16.30 27.89 1.32
CA VAL A 6 16.16 26.57 0.70
C VAL A 6 16.33 26.68 -0.83
N ALA A 7 15.85 27.77 -1.44
CA ALA A 7 16.02 28.03 -2.86
C ALA A 7 17.49 28.31 -3.26
N SER A 8 18.31 28.87 -2.36
CA SER A 8 19.76 29.06 -2.62
C SER A 8 20.54 27.75 -2.65
N ARG A 9 20.09 26.71 -1.93
CA ARG A 9 20.64 25.34 -2.01
C ARG A 9 20.34 24.64 -3.34
N LEU A 10 19.36 25.15 -4.11
CA LEU A 10 18.95 24.65 -5.43
C LEU A 10 19.50 25.50 -6.59
N GLY A 11 20.48 26.38 -6.33
CA GLY A 11 21.14 27.22 -7.33
C GLY A 11 21.88 26.38 -8.38
N GLY A 12 21.15 25.82 -9.32
CA GLY A 12 21.68 25.02 -10.42
C GLY A 12 20.72 24.81 -11.60
N THR A 13 19.39 24.62 -11.40
CA THR A 13 18.56 24.14 -12.55
C THR A 13 17.10 24.59 -12.64
N ALA A 14 16.54 25.35 -11.70
CA ALA A 14 15.10 25.68 -11.77
C ALA A 14 14.80 26.94 -12.62
N ARG A 15 14.36 26.75 -13.89
CA ARG A 15 13.78 27.82 -14.72
C ARG A 15 12.37 28.22 -14.22
N PRO A 16 12.01 29.52 -14.22
CA PRO A 16 10.67 29.98 -13.85
C PRO A 16 9.63 29.71 -14.96
N ARG A 17 8.36 29.48 -14.57
CA ARG A 17 7.22 29.26 -15.50
C ARG A 17 6.81 30.56 -16.20
N PRO A 18 6.41 30.50 -17.49
CA PRO A 18 5.48 31.46 -18.06
C PRO A 18 4.06 31.16 -17.57
N ALA A 19 3.29 32.22 -17.31
CA ALA A 19 1.91 32.13 -16.83
C ALA A 19 0.97 31.61 -17.94
N GLY A 20 0.15 30.62 -17.59
CA GLY A 20 -0.93 30.08 -18.43
C GLY A 20 -0.72 28.64 -18.94
N ARG A 21 -1.84 27.88 -19.00
CA ARG A 21 -2.08 26.56 -19.65
C ARG A 21 -1.94 25.27 -18.81
N GLY A 22 -3.00 24.44 -18.92
CA GLY A 22 -3.03 22.95 -18.94
C GLY A 22 -2.77 22.22 -17.62
N PRO A 23 -3.30 20.98 -17.43
CA PRO A 23 -3.05 20.20 -16.22
C PRO A 23 -1.54 19.96 -16.09
N SER A 24 -0.95 20.54 -15.05
CA SER A 24 0.46 20.36 -14.75
C SER A 24 0.74 18.87 -14.56
N GLY A 25 1.87 18.38 -15.09
CA GLY A 25 2.37 17.04 -14.77
C GLY A 25 2.67 16.83 -13.28
N HIS A 26 2.43 17.84 -12.43
CA HIS A 26 2.59 17.83 -10.99
C HIS A 26 1.31 17.39 -10.27
N ALA A 27 1.47 16.53 -9.28
CA ALA A 27 0.40 16.07 -8.42
C ALA A 27 0.26 16.98 -7.19
N THR A 28 -0.98 17.21 -6.74
CA THR A 28 -1.25 17.69 -5.38
C THR A 28 -1.58 16.50 -4.48
N ALA A 29 -1.23 16.63 -3.20
CA ALA A 29 -1.53 15.60 -2.21
C ALA A 29 -1.51 16.17 -0.79
N PRO A 30 -2.30 15.59 0.14
CA PRO A 30 -2.28 15.95 1.55
C PRO A 30 -1.05 15.44 2.30
N TYR A 31 -0.09 14.87 1.57
CA TYR A 31 1.14 14.30 2.09
C TYR A 31 2.32 14.71 1.22
N GLY A 32 3.53 14.49 1.74
CA GLY A 32 4.79 14.51 1.01
C GLY A 32 5.68 13.36 1.46
N ALA A 33 6.96 13.46 1.13
CA ALA A 33 7.97 12.50 1.53
C ALA A 33 9.15 13.22 2.18
N VAL A 34 9.62 12.69 3.31
CA VAL A 34 10.94 13.01 3.86
C VAL A 34 11.96 12.10 3.22
N ARG A 35 12.95 12.67 2.54
CA ARG A 35 13.96 11.91 1.79
C ARG A 35 14.72 10.94 2.70
N MET A 36 14.86 9.70 2.23
CA MET A 36 15.61 8.65 2.92
C MET A 36 17.08 8.73 2.56
N ALA A 37 17.96 8.66 3.57
CA ALA A 37 19.38 8.44 3.32
C ALA A 37 19.67 7.02 2.81
N ALA A 38 20.90 6.76 2.37
CA ALA A 38 21.34 5.41 2.00
C ALA A 38 21.44 4.48 3.23
N GLU A 39 21.83 5.04 4.37
CA GLU A 39 22.05 4.31 5.63
C GLU A 39 21.37 5.00 6.81
N PRO A 40 20.89 4.22 7.80
CA PRO A 40 20.38 4.76 9.05
C PRO A 40 21.52 5.36 9.88
N MET A 41 21.19 6.32 10.75
CA MET A 41 22.14 6.79 11.76
C MET A 41 22.30 5.73 12.85
N PRO A 42 23.51 5.18 13.08
CA PRO A 42 23.78 4.28 14.19
C PRO A 42 23.55 4.96 15.53
N ALA A 43 23.12 4.19 16.53
CA ALA A 43 22.95 4.69 17.89
C ALA A 43 24.29 5.05 18.54
N ALA A 44 25.38 4.39 18.14
CA ALA A 44 26.74 4.66 18.60
C ALA A 44 27.16 6.12 18.38
N ASP A 45 26.63 6.78 17.34
CA ASP A 45 26.87 8.20 17.05
C ASP A 45 26.33 9.12 18.17
N LEU A 46 25.39 8.66 19.01
CA LEU A 46 24.77 9.44 20.10
C LEU A 46 25.25 9.09 21.50
N HIS A 47 25.94 7.96 21.68
CA HIS A 47 26.40 7.50 23.00
C HIS A 47 27.90 7.17 23.01
N GLY A 48 28.70 7.99 22.32
CA GLY A 48 30.16 7.88 22.30
C GLY A 48 30.74 7.71 23.71
N GLY A 49 31.62 6.72 23.86
CA GLY A 49 32.18 6.32 25.16
C GLY A 49 31.40 5.24 25.91
N HIS A 50 30.24 4.81 25.40
CA HIS A 50 29.49 3.66 25.91
C HIS A 50 29.41 2.55 24.87
N ASP A 51 29.57 1.30 25.32
CA ASP A 51 29.20 0.14 24.49
C ASP A 51 27.67 0.11 24.31
N THR A 52 27.24 0.01 23.05
CA THR A 52 25.81 0.00 22.70
C THR A 52 25.09 -1.18 23.36
N GLY A 53 25.71 -2.37 23.39
CA GLY A 53 25.10 -3.57 23.95
C GLY A 53 24.87 -3.47 25.44
N ASP A 54 25.88 -3.03 26.18
CA ASP A 54 25.81 -2.82 27.62
C ASP A 54 24.78 -1.76 28.00
N LEU A 55 24.74 -0.65 27.25
CA LEU A 55 23.78 0.43 27.50
C LEU A 55 22.34 -0.06 27.30
N LEU A 56 22.07 -0.84 26.26
CA LEU A 56 20.75 -1.42 25.99
C LEU A 56 20.36 -2.52 26.99
N ARG A 57 21.32 -3.15 27.67
CA ARG A 57 21.06 -4.12 28.76
C ARG A 57 21.00 -3.49 30.14
N SER A 58 21.23 -2.18 30.27
CA SER A 58 21.39 -1.50 31.57
C SER A 58 20.09 -1.17 32.33
N HIS A 59 18.95 -1.79 32.00
CA HIS A 59 17.65 -1.42 32.58
C HIS A 59 17.56 -1.61 34.10
N ASP A 60 18.43 -2.45 34.66
CA ASP A 60 18.53 -2.83 36.06
C ASP A 60 19.49 -1.96 36.87
N ARG A 61 20.28 -1.09 36.22
CA ARG A 61 21.31 -0.28 36.88
C ARG A 61 21.33 1.17 36.39
N THR A 62 22.06 2.02 37.10
CA THR A 62 22.36 3.38 36.66
C THR A 62 23.69 3.38 35.91
N VAL A 63 23.75 4.04 34.76
CA VAL A 63 24.99 4.17 33.97
C VAL A 63 25.55 5.58 34.16
N ARG A 64 26.83 5.69 34.54
CA ARG A 64 27.51 6.98 34.68
C ARG A 64 27.53 7.71 33.34
N GLY A 65 27.29 9.02 33.33
CA GLY A 65 27.22 9.82 32.10
C GLY A 65 25.89 9.72 31.35
N THR A 66 24.87 9.08 31.96
CA THR A 66 23.53 8.98 31.39
C THR A 66 22.47 9.56 32.33
N HIS A 67 21.31 9.89 31.78
CA HIS A 67 20.20 10.52 32.46
C HIS A 67 18.99 9.59 32.54
N SER A 68 18.31 9.62 33.68
CA SER A 68 17.02 8.99 33.88
C SER A 68 16.03 10.04 34.36
N GLY A 69 14.76 9.89 34.01
CA GLY A 69 13.77 10.88 34.41
C GLY A 69 12.45 10.76 33.68
N TRP A 70 11.73 11.88 33.60
CA TRP A 70 10.49 11.97 32.85
C TRP A 70 10.33 13.33 32.17
N ILE A 71 9.42 13.37 31.20
CA ILE A 71 8.98 14.57 30.52
C ILE A 71 7.48 14.67 30.74
N ASP A 72 7.04 15.72 31.41
CA ASP A 72 5.63 16.08 31.44
C ASP A 72 5.28 16.77 30.13
N LEU A 73 4.30 16.24 29.41
CA LEU A 73 3.99 16.65 28.05
C LEU A 73 2.57 17.21 27.98
N ALA A 74 2.46 18.49 27.63
CA ALA A 74 1.19 19.08 27.23
C ALA A 74 1.04 19.00 25.70
N LEU A 75 -0.12 18.54 25.24
CA LEU A 75 -0.52 18.50 23.83
C LEU A 75 -1.73 19.40 23.61
N THR A 76 -1.60 20.41 22.76
CA THR A 76 -2.72 21.28 22.37
C THR A 76 -3.17 20.95 20.96
N THR A 77 -4.46 20.63 20.76
CA THR A 77 -5.00 20.37 19.41
C THR A 77 -5.19 21.66 18.64
N LEU A 78 -4.53 21.80 17.50
CA LEU A 78 -4.66 22.95 16.59
C LEU A 78 -5.73 22.72 15.51
N THR A 79 -6.03 21.46 15.22
CA THR A 79 -7.14 21.06 14.35
C THR A 79 -7.93 19.93 15.03
N PRO A 80 -9.14 19.60 14.55
CA PRO A 80 -9.96 18.56 15.15
C PRO A 80 -9.19 17.25 15.18
N ALA A 81 -9.33 16.43 16.22
CA ALA A 81 -8.54 15.21 16.38
C ALA A 81 -9.43 13.97 16.45
N PHE A 82 -9.11 12.95 15.64
CA PHE A 82 -9.83 11.67 15.70
C PHE A 82 -8.88 10.52 15.97
N VAL A 83 -9.12 9.83 17.10
CA VAL A 83 -8.43 8.59 17.49
C VAL A 83 -9.48 7.53 17.79
N GLY A 84 -9.85 6.72 16.80
CA GLY A 84 -10.86 5.66 16.97
C GLY A 84 -10.33 4.36 17.59
N ARG A 85 -11.24 3.41 17.81
CA ARG A 85 -10.93 1.98 18.06
C ARG A 85 -11.06 1.18 16.75
N THR A 86 -10.76 -0.13 16.78
CA THR A 86 -11.04 -1.05 15.67
C THR A 86 -12.51 -0.91 15.25
N PRO A 87 -12.79 -0.69 13.95
CA PRO A 87 -14.12 -0.27 13.49
C PRO A 87 -15.15 -1.40 13.60
N ASP A 88 -16.29 -1.10 14.23
CA ASP A 88 -17.53 -1.87 14.03
C ASP A 88 -18.25 -1.34 12.79
N ARG A 89 -18.55 -2.23 11.84
CA ARG A 89 -19.29 -1.86 10.62
C ARG A 89 -20.70 -1.39 11.01
N GLY A 90 -21.09 -0.21 10.52
CA GLY A 90 -22.44 0.34 10.69
C GLY A 90 -22.70 1.15 11.96
N ARG A 91 -21.69 1.37 12.83
CA ARG A 91 -21.80 2.26 14.00
C ARG A 91 -20.96 3.53 13.84
N VAL A 92 -21.44 4.61 14.44
CA VAL A 92 -20.69 5.87 14.55
C VAL A 92 -19.49 5.67 15.49
N ASN A 93 -18.29 5.96 14.99
CA ASN A 93 -17.06 5.77 15.75
C ASN A 93 -16.68 7.06 16.48
N ARG A 94 -16.81 7.06 17.81
CA ARG A 94 -16.32 8.18 18.63
C ARG A 94 -14.82 8.08 18.89
N SER A 95 -14.19 9.22 19.11
CA SER A 95 -12.81 9.27 19.59
C SER A 95 -12.66 8.55 20.94
N LEU A 96 -11.50 7.96 21.17
CA LEU A 96 -11.20 7.12 22.31
C LEU A 96 -11.38 7.88 23.62
N ARG A 97 -12.02 7.22 24.59
CA ARG A 97 -12.21 7.73 25.94
C ARG A 97 -11.87 6.67 26.98
N LEU A 98 -11.37 7.10 28.13
CA LEU A 98 -11.22 6.25 29.31
C LEU A 98 -12.45 6.39 30.21
N PRO A 99 -12.97 5.30 30.79
CA PRO A 99 -13.96 5.37 31.86
C PRO A 99 -13.39 6.15 33.05
N HIS A 100 -14.14 7.14 33.55
CA HIS A 100 -13.77 7.93 34.72
C HIS A 100 -15.00 8.49 35.43
N GLY A 101 -15.45 7.81 36.48
CA GLY A 101 -16.74 8.15 37.13
C GLY A 101 -17.88 8.14 36.12
N GLU A 102 -18.71 9.17 36.15
CA GLU A 102 -19.85 9.34 35.24
C GLU A 102 -19.46 9.96 33.89
N THR A 103 -18.30 10.62 33.78
CA THR A 103 -17.89 11.37 32.58
C THR A 103 -16.65 10.76 31.93
N PRO A 104 -16.78 10.10 30.77
CA PRO A 104 -15.64 9.46 30.10
C PRO A 104 -14.68 10.49 29.51
N LEU A 105 -13.40 10.43 29.91
CA LEU A 105 -12.37 11.40 29.54
C LEU A 105 -11.76 11.09 28.16
N PRO A 106 -11.64 12.05 27.24
CA PRO A 106 -10.93 11.87 25.98
C PRO A 106 -9.46 11.51 26.18
N VAL A 107 -8.98 10.56 25.36
CA VAL A 107 -7.61 10.06 25.46
C VAL A 107 -6.91 9.91 24.12
N LEU A 108 -5.66 10.35 24.08
CA LEU A 108 -4.68 9.98 23.06
C LEU A 108 -3.80 8.84 23.62
N PRO A 109 -3.82 7.63 23.04
CA PRO A 109 -3.03 6.51 23.52
C PRO A 109 -1.53 6.82 23.56
N GLY A 110 -0.85 6.33 24.61
CA GLY A 110 0.60 6.42 24.73
C GLY A 110 1.32 5.73 23.55
N SER A 111 0.73 4.68 22.99
CA SER A 111 1.22 4.03 21.75
C SER A 111 1.18 4.96 20.54
N GLY A 112 0.18 5.84 20.44
CA GLY A 112 0.06 6.85 19.39
C GLY A 112 1.10 7.97 19.54
N LEU A 113 1.35 8.41 20.78
CA LEU A 113 2.40 9.40 21.09
C LEU A 113 3.80 8.83 20.84
N ARG A 114 4.04 7.59 21.28
CA ARG A 114 5.26 6.84 20.98
C ARG A 114 5.47 6.71 19.47
N GLY A 115 4.41 6.37 18.72
CA GLY A 115 4.45 6.27 17.27
C GLY A 115 4.78 7.60 16.60
N LEU A 116 4.23 8.72 17.11
CA LEU A 116 4.54 10.07 16.65
C LEU A 116 6.02 10.41 16.88
N ALA A 117 6.52 10.29 18.11
CA ALA A 117 7.92 10.61 18.45
C ALA A 117 8.90 9.70 17.70
N ARG A 118 8.64 8.38 17.67
CA ARG A 118 9.46 7.41 16.92
C ARG A 118 9.48 7.72 15.44
N ASN A 119 8.35 8.09 14.83
CA ASN A 119 8.30 8.39 13.40
C ASN A 119 9.02 9.69 13.06
N THR A 120 8.87 10.74 13.87
CA THR A 120 9.65 11.99 13.71
C THR A 120 11.14 11.69 13.79
N LEU A 121 11.58 10.95 14.80
CA LEU A 121 12.99 10.63 14.97
C LEU A 121 13.50 9.75 13.82
N ARG A 122 12.73 8.76 13.39
CA ARG A 122 13.06 7.90 12.24
C ARG A 122 13.25 8.73 10.97
N MET A 123 12.43 9.74 10.74
CA MET A 123 12.56 10.63 9.60
C MET A 123 13.85 11.45 9.70
N LEU A 124 14.15 12.03 10.87
CA LEU A 124 15.38 12.81 11.11
C LEU A 124 16.65 11.97 10.92
N THR A 125 16.66 10.74 11.44
CA THR A 125 17.87 9.89 11.46
C THR A 125 17.92 8.88 10.31
N SER A 126 16.91 8.86 9.45
CA SER A 126 16.67 7.77 8.49
C SER A 126 16.70 6.38 9.13
N GLY A 127 16.10 6.19 10.30
CA GLY A 127 16.09 4.90 11.00
C GLY A 127 15.44 3.77 10.18
N GLU A 128 15.79 2.52 10.47
CA GLU A 128 15.37 1.36 9.68
C GLU A 128 13.86 1.29 9.45
N THR A 129 13.50 0.73 8.30
CA THR A 129 12.12 0.36 8.00
C THR A 129 11.87 -1.03 8.56
N GLY A 130 10.87 -1.14 9.46
CA GLY A 130 10.42 -2.45 9.94
C GLY A 130 10.01 -3.37 8.79
N PRO A 131 9.71 -4.65 9.05
CA PRO A 131 9.51 -5.67 8.02
C PRO A 131 8.62 -5.16 6.88
N VAL A 132 9.19 -5.12 5.67
CA VAL A 132 8.47 -4.72 4.46
C VAL A 132 7.63 -5.91 4.00
N ASN A 133 6.58 -6.23 4.77
CA ASN A 133 5.60 -7.27 4.44
C ASN A 133 4.63 -6.74 3.38
N THR A 134 5.18 -6.29 2.26
CA THR A 134 4.42 -5.69 1.18
C THR A 134 4.16 -6.75 0.14
N PRO A 135 2.87 -7.07 -0.11
CA PRO A 135 2.53 -7.97 -1.17
C PRO A 135 3.20 -7.73 -2.51
N MET A 136 3.61 -8.84 -3.13
CA MET A 136 3.99 -8.91 -4.53
C MET A 136 2.97 -8.15 -5.36
N LEU A 137 3.47 -7.27 -6.22
CA LEU A 137 2.60 -6.47 -7.06
C LEU A 137 2.28 -7.25 -8.32
N PHE A 138 1.00 -7.26 -8.70
CA PHE A 138 0.52 -7.95 -9.88
C PHE A 138 -0.18 -6.98 -10.84
N PHE A 139 0.09 -7.10 -12.14
CA PHE A 139 -0.71 -6.47 -13.20
C PHE A 139 -1.59 -7.52 -13.88
N ARG A 140 -2.65 -7.08 -14.55
CA ARG A 140 -3.38 -7.96 -15.48
C ARG A 140 -2.58 -8.09 -16.76
N ALA A 141 -2.34 -9.31 -17.23
CA ALA A 141 -1.59 -9.58 -18.45
C ALA A 141 -2.11 -8.66 -19.57
N PRO A 142 -1.22 -7.90 -20.22
CA PRO A 142 -1.62 -6.71 -20.94
C PRO A 142 -2.51 -7.02 -22.15
N VAL A 143 -3.70 -6.43 -22.18
CA VAL A 143 -4.46 -6.25 -23.42
C VAL A 143 -3.75 -5.18 -24.25
N ARG A 144 -3.68 -5.34 -25.58
CA ARG A 144 -3.01 -4.39 -26.47
C ARG A 144 -3.75 -3.04 -26.41
N ILE A 145 -3.16 -2.07 -25.71
CA ILE A 145 -3.63 -0.68 -25.71
C ILE A 145 -2.85 0.03 -26.82
N ASP A 146 -3.59 0.60 -27.77
CA ASP A 146 -3.02 1.47 -28.80
C ASP A 146 -2.86 2.89 -28.23
N PRO A 147 -1.62 3.39 -28.06
CA PRO A 147 -1.37 4.73 -27.56
C PRO A 147 -1.90 5.84 -28.48
N ALA A 148 -2.22 5.54 -29.75
CA ALA A 148 -2.79 6.47 -30.72
C ALA A 148 -4.32 6.40 -30.85
N SER A 149 -4.98 5.37 -30.28
CA SER A 149 -6.43 5.16 -30.45
C SER A 149 -7.29 6.32 -29.93
N ALA A 150 -7.99 7.01 -30.84
CA ALA A 150 -8.86 8.14 -30.53
C ALA A 150 -10.16 7.75 -29.79
N GLU A 151 -10.51 6.46 -29.77
CA GLU A 151 -11.75 5.93 -29.16
C GLU A 151 -11.58 5.54 -27.68
N SER A 152 -10.42 5.77 -27.07
CA SER A 152 -10.14 5.40 -25.68
C SER A 152 -10.57 6.49 -24.70
N ALA A 153 -11.26 6.09 -23.62
CA ALA A 153 -11.61 6.96 -22.49
C ALA A 153 -10.39 7.40 -21.63
N LEU A 154 -9.18 6.93 -21.95
CA LEU A 154 -7.95 7.24 -21.21
C LEU A 154 -7.18 8.41 -21.84
N SER A 155 -6.59 9.27 -21.01
CA SER A 155 -5.78 10.40 -21.47
C SER A 155 -4.54 9.93 -22.27
N PRO A 156 -3.97 10.77 -23.16
CA PRO A 156 -2.76 10.41 -23.93
C PRO A 156 -1.57 9.99 -23.06
N ARG A 157 -1.37 10.66 -21.91
CA ARG A 157 -0.33 10.29 -20.93
C ARG A 157 -0.64 8.94 -20.27
N ALA A 158 -1.88 8.70 -19.83
CA ALA A 158 -2.28 7.43 -19.24
C ALA A 158 -2.09 6.26 -20.21
N ARG A 159 -2.49 6.44 -21.47
CA ARG A 159 -2.27 5.45 -22.54
C ARG A 159 -0.79 5.20 -22.78
N SER A 160 0.04 6.24 -22.77
CA SER A 160 1.47 6.12 -23.04
C SER A 160 2.22 5.41 -21.90
N VAL A 161 1.88 5.72 -20.64
CA VAL A 161 2.42 5.04 -19.45
C VAL A 161 2.00 3.56 -19.45
N MET A 162 0.71 3.26 -19.66
CA MET A 162 0.24 1.88 -19.76
C MET A 162 0.89 1.14 -20.93
N ALA A 163 1.02 1.78 -22.10
CA ALA A 163 1.67 1.21 -23.27
C ALA A 163 3.16 0.93 -23.00
N LEU A 164 3.86 1.78 -22.26
CA LEU A 164 5.26 1.57 -21.85
C LEU A 164 5.39 0.41 -20.86
N SER A 165 4.57 0.38 -19.80
CA SER A 165 4.55 -0.75 -18.86
C SER A 165 4.24 -2.07 -19.59
N HIS A 166 3.32 -2.03 -20.56
CA HIS A 166 2.99 -3.18 -21.40
C HIS A 166 4.13 -3.54 -22.38
N SER A 167 4.88 -2.56 -22.91
CA SER A 167 6.00 -2.82 -23.82
C SER A 167 7.23 -3.38 -23.10
N GLN A 168 7.54 -2.89 -21.90
CA GLN A 168 8.56 -3.46 -21.01
C GLN A 168 8.23 -4.91 -20.68
N TYR A 169 6.98 -5.17 -20.25
CA TYR A 169 6.50 -6.54 -20.03
C TYR A 169 6.63 -7.43 -21.29
N ARG A 170 6.19 -6.93 -22.45
CA ARG A 170 6.25 -7.70 -23.70
C ARG A 170 7.68 -7.94 -24.19
N ARG A 171 8.62 -7.03 -23.90
CA ARG A 171 10.05 -7.23 -24.23
C ARG A 171 10.66 -8.37 -23.40
N ARG A 172 10.40 -8.41 -22.09
CA ARG A 172 10.83 -9.56 -21.25
C ARG A 172 10.28 -10.91 -21.73
N ARG A 173 9.13 -10.88 -22.39
CA ARG A 173 8.45 -12.04 -22.95
C ARG A 173 8.49 -12.06 -24.48
N ALA A 174 9.47 -11.41 -25.10
CA ALA A 174 9.62 -11.42 -26.55
C ALA A 174 9.88 -12.87 -27.00
N GLY A 175 9.04 -13.36 -27.92
CA GLY A 175 9.06 -14.76 -28.37
C GLY A 175 8.20 -15.71 -27.56
N ALA A 176 7.62 -15.28 -26.44
CA ALA A 176 6.67 -16.10 -25.69
C ALA A 176 5.36 -16.26 -26.45
N ARG A 177 4.79 -17.47 -26.41
CA ARG A 177 3.49 -17.78 -27.04
C ARG A 177 2.49 -18.18 -25.98
N THR A 178 1.39 -17.44 -25.88
CA THR A 178 0.27 -17.81 -25.01
C THR A 178 -0.45 -19.02 -25.57
N ARG A 179 -0.46 -20.11 -24.81
CA ARG A 179 -1.15 -21.36 -25.09
C ARG A 179 -2.26 -21.59 -24.08
N GLN A 180 -3.16 -22.51 -24.39
CA GLN A 180 -4.21 -22.99 -23.51
C GLN A 180 -4.01 -24.48 -23.23
N GLY A 181 -4.33 -24.90 -22.02
CA GLY A 181 -4.11 -26.26 -21.57
C GLY A 181 -4.79 -26.58 -20.26
N PHE A 182 -4.47 -27.74 -19.72
CA PHE A 182 -4.91 -28.21 -18.41
C PHE A 182 -3.71 -28.34 -17.49
N LEU A 183 -3.75 -27.60 -16.38
CA LEU A 183 -2.86 -27.74 -15.24
C LEU A 183 -3.35 -28.90 -14.36
N PHE A 184 -2.45 -29.72 -13.86
CA PHE A 184 -2.77 -30.83 -12.96
C PHE A 184 -1.61 -31.13 -12.00
N HIS A 185 -1.94 -31.70 -10.85
CA HIS A 185 -0.98 -32.11 -9.82
C HIS A 185 -0.67 -33.61 -9.93
N GLU A 186 0.61 -33.96 -10.08
CA GLU A 186 1.09 -35.33 -10.02
C GLU A 186 1.46 -35.69 -8.57
N ARG A 187 0.52 -36.31 -7.85
CA ARG A 187 0.66 -36.63 -6.43
C ARG A 187 1.88 -37.50 -6.10
N SER A 188 2.26 -38.44 -6.95
CA SER A 188 3.39 -39.34 -6.71
C SER A 188 4.75 -38.62 -6.63
N ARG A 189 4.86 -37.46 -7.28
CA ARG A 189 6.08 -36.63 -7.26
C ARG A 189 5.88 -35.29 -6.57
N ASN A 190 4.67 -35.02 -6.08
CA ASN A 190 4.22 -33.72 -5.57
C ASN A 190 4.61 -32.54 -6.47
N ARG A 191 4.31 -32.64 -7.78
CA ARG A 191 4.72 -31.65 -8.80
C ARG A 191 3.57 -31.25 -9.71
N TRP A 192 3.65 -30.03 -10.25
CA TRP A 192 2.67 -29.47 -11.16
C TRP A 192 3.09 -29.54 -12.63
N TYR A 193 2.14 -29.86 -13.49
CA TYR A 193 2.34 -30.00 -14.92
C TYR A 193 1.20 -29.37 -15.71
N ILE A 194 1.50 -28.85 -16.89
CA ILE A 194 0.50 -28.38 -17.86
C ILE A 194 0.56 -29.25 -19.11
N THR A 195 -0.60 -29.69 -19.58
CA THR A 195 -0.76 -30.34 -20.88
C THR A 195 -1.58 -29.45 -21.80
N GLU A 196 -1.02 -29.12 -22.96
CA GLU A 196 -1.69 -28.31 -23.97
C GLU A 196 -2.97 -28.96 -24.48
N VAL A 197 -3.96 -28.13 -24.82
CA VAL A 197 -5.11 -28.63 -25.55
C VAL A 197 -4.67 -29.17 -26.92
N PRO A 198 -5.19 -30.34 -27.35
CA PRO A 198 -4.85 -30.90 -28.65
C PRO A 198 -5.40 -30.04 -29.78
N ALA A 199 -4.79 -30.16 -30.96
CA ALA A 199 -5.29 -29.55 -32.18
C ALA A 199 -6.69 -30.09 -32.52
N ALA A 200 -7.71 -29.23 -32.45
CA ALA A 200 -9.06 -29.59 -32.84
C ALA A 200 -9.15 -29.73 -34.36
N ARG A 201 -9.13 -30.96 -34.88
CA ARG A 201 -9.26 -31.23 -36.32
C ARG A 201 -10.72 -31.08 -36.76
N PRO A 202 -11.00 -30.50 -37.95
CA PRO A 202 -10.05 -29.94 -38.93
C PRO A 202 -9.66 -28.47 -38.62
N GLY A 203 -8.39 -28.13 -38.87
CA GLY A 203 -7.92 -26.73 -38.94
C GLY A 203 -7.60 -26.01 -37.61
N GLY A 204 -7.68 -26.67 -36.47
CA GLY A 204 -7.24 -26.12 -35.18
C GLY A 204 -5.73 -26.29 -34.92
N GLU A 205 -5.13 -25.33 -34.22
CA GLU A 205 -3.74 -25.39 -33.78
C GLU A 205 -3.65 -26.00 -32.37
N ARG A 206 -2.56 -26.72 -32.09
CA ARG A 206 -2.27 -27.22 -30.73
C ARG A 206 -2.08 -26.03 -29.78
N GLY A 207 -2.61 -26.14 -28.56
CA GLY A 207 -2.54 -25.09 -27.56
C GLY A 207 -3.54 -23.95 -27.79
N GLN A 208 -4.52 -24.10 -28.69
CA GLN A 208 -5.60 -23.13 -28.87
C GLN A 208 -6.97 -23.71 -28.50
N ALA A 209 -7.63 -23.09 -27.53
CA ALA A 209 -9.01 -23.43 -27.17
C ALA A 209 -9.97 -23.00 -28.29
N LEU A 210 -11.08 -23.74 -28.46
CA LEU A 210 -12.11 -23.37 -29.42
C LEU A 210 -12.90 -22.18 -28.90
N LYS A 211 -13.13 -21.18 -29.74
CA LYS A 211 -13.91 -19.99 -29.41
C LYS A 211 -15.32 -20.12 -29.95
N VAL A 212 -16.32 -20.02 -29.07
CA VAL A 212 -17.74 -20.20 -29.42
C VAL A 212 -18.51 -18.92 -29.12
N PRO A 213 -19.13 -18.28 -30.11
CA PRO A 213 -19.98 -17.12 -29.87
C PRO A 213 -21.15 -17.46 -28.93
N PHE A 214 -21.55 -16.52 -28.07
CA PHE A 214 -22.71 -16.72 -27.19
C PHE A 214 -24.03 -16.95 -27.95
N SER A 215 -24.15 -16.42 -29.18
CA SER A 215 -25.28 -16.75 -30.06
C SER A 215 -25.37 -18.26 -30.35
N VAL A 216 -24.25 -18.87 -30.73
CA VAL A 216 -24.17 -20.32 -31.00
C VAL A 216 -24.50 -21.14 -29.75
N LEU A 217 -24.03 -20.70 -28.58
CA LEU A 217 -24.33 -21.36 -27.33
C LEU A 217 -25.82 -21.27 -27.00
N ARG A 218 -26.44 -20.09 -27.15
CA ARG A 218 -27.89 -19.90 -26.97
C ARG A 218 -28.71 -20.77 -27.92
N ASP A 219 -28.33 -20.84 -29.18
CA ASP A 219 -29.03 -21.69 -30.16
C ASP A 219 -28.91 -23.18 -29.83
N SER A 220 -27.77 -23.58 -29.24
CA SER A 220 -27.56 -24.95 -28.78
C SER A 220 -28.40 -25.30 -27.54
N LEU A 221 -28.54 -24.36 -26.60
CA LEU A 221 -29.36 -24.53 -25.39
C LEU A 221 -30.86 -24.58 -25.68
N LYS A 222 -31.32 -23.93 -26.75
CA LYS A 222 -32.70 -24.08 -27.24
C LYS A 222 -32.96 -25.45 -27.85
N ARG A 223 -31.91 -26.13 -28.31
CA ARG A 223 -32.01 -27.41 -29.02
C ARG A 223 -31.90 -28.62 -28.08
N TRP A 224 -31.02 -28.55 -27.09
CA TRP A 224 -30.73 -29.67 -26.19
C TRP A 224 -30.85 -29.24 -24.73
N ASP A 225 -31.17 -30.19 -23.86
CA ASP A 225 -31.23 -29.95 -22.43
C ASP A 225 -29.82 -30.01 -21.80
N PHE A 226 -29.37 -28.86 -21.31
CA PHE A 226 -28.13 -28.73 -20.56
C PHE A 226 -28.38 -28.61 -19.04
N GLY A 227 -29.60 -28.81 -18.55
CA GLY A 227 -29.96 -28.56 -17.14
C GLY A 227 -29.90 -27.08 -16.75
N VAL A 228 -30.10 -26.19 -17.73
CA VAL A 228 -30.16 -24.73 -17.60
C VAL A 228 -31.34 -24.22 -18.41
N ASP A 229 -32.00 -23.16 -17.93
CA ASP A 229 -33.24 -22.65 -18.53
C ASP A 229 -32.97 -21.71 -19.71
N ASP A 230 -31.89 -20.91 -19.65
CA ASP A 230 -31.40 -20.02 -20.72
C ASP A 230 -29.94 -19.59 -20.47
N PHE A 231 -29.30 -18.91 -21.43
CA PHE A 231 -28.01 -18.24 -21.31
C PHE A 231 -28.14 -16.73 -21.49
N PRO A 232 -28.45 -15.99 -20.41
CA PRO A 232 -28.62 -14.54 -20.48
C PRO A 232 -27.33 -13.81 -20.85
N ASP A 233 -27.46 -12.59 -21.39
CA ASP A 233 -26.29 -11.75 -21.64
C ASP A 233 -25.53 -11.48 -20.34
N THR A 234 -24.21 -11.53 -20.40
CA THR A 234 -23.39 -11.31 -19.20
C THR A 234 -23.59 -9.89 -18.67
N PRO A 235 -23.82 -9.70 -17.35
CA PRO A 235 -23.89 -8.39 -16.72
C PRO A 235 -22.76 -7.45 -17.17
N ARG A 236 -23.13 -6.21 -17.52
CA ARG A 236 -22.15 -5.17 -17.90
C ARG A 236 -21.31 -4.79 -16.67
N GLY A 237 -19.99 -4.78 -16.83
CA GLY A 237 -19.04 -4.34 -15.80
C GLY A 237 -18.01 -5.39 -15.39
N THR A 238 -17.10 -5.01 -14.51
CA THR A 238 -15.94 -5.82 -14.06
C THR A 238 -16.27 -6.80 -12.94
N VAL A 239 -17.52 -6.83 -12.47
CA VAL A 239 -17.96 -7.55 -11.26
C VAL A 239 -18.58 -8.93 -11.57
N TYR A 240 -18.84 -9.25 -12.85
CA TYR A 240 -19.41 -10.55 -13.19
C TYR A 240 -18.47 -11.70 -12.85
N VAL A 241 -18.99 -12.66 -12.08
CA VAL A 241 -18.33 -13.92 -11.70
C VAL A 241 -19.13 -15.08 -12.31
N PRO A 242 -18.56 -15.90 -13.21
CA PRO A 242 -19.32 -16.97 -13.88
C PRO A 242 -19.98 -17.97 -12.93
N THR A 243 -19.26 -18.42 -11.91
CA THR A 243 -19.72 -19.42 -10.94
C THR A 243 -20.79 -18.93 -9.99
N SER A 244 -20.89 -17.61 -9.76
CA SER A 244 -21.91 -17.02 -8.88
C SER A 244 -23.22 -16.73 -9.62
N HIS A 245 -23.22 -16.83 -10.95
CA HIS A 245 -24.41 -16.64 -11.75
C HIS A 245 -25.15 -17.97 -11.90
N GLU A 246 -26.45 -17.99 -11.61
CA GLU A 246 -27.25 -19.22 -11.51
C GLU A 246 -27.14 -20.13 -12.74
N GLN A 247 -27.36 -19.59 -13.94
CA GLN A 247 -27.30 -20.36 -15.18
C GLN A 247 -25.85 -20.63 -15.66
N HIS A 248 -25.00 -19.60 -15.68
CA HIS A 248 -23.62 -19.74 -16.18
C HIS A 248 -22.74 -20.61 -15.28
N GLY A 249 -22.99 -20.64 -13.97
CA GLY A 249 -22.27 -21.47 -13.02
C GLY A 249 -22.44 -22.96 -13.28
N ARG A 250 -23.62 -23.39 -13.72
CA ARG A 250 -23.92 -24.79 -14.10
C ARG A 250 -23.21 -25.24 -15.37
N LEU A 251 -22.79 -24.30 -16.22
CA LEU A 251 -22.03 -24.56 -17.44
C LEU A 251 -20.52 -24.45 -17.23
N GLN A 252 -20.06 -23.74 -16.19
CA GLN A 252 -18.65 -23.60 -15.90
C GLN A 252 -18.02 -24.96 -15.57
N TYR A 253 -16.95 -25.33 -16.28
CA TYR A 253 -16.23 -26.60 -16.13
C TYR A 253 -17.07 -27.84 -16.44
N ARG A 254 -18.09 -27.70 -17.29
CA ARG A 254 -18.87 -28.82 -17.82
C ARG A 254 -18.22 -29.41 -19.08
N TRP A 255 -18.15 -30.73 -19.17
CA TRP A 255 -17.76 -31.41 -20.41
C TRP A 255 -18.91 -31.41 -21.42
N VAL A 256 -18.61 -31.04 -22.66
CA VAL A 256 -19.56 -30.93 -23.78
C VAL A 256 -18.89 -31.41 -25.07
N TYR A 257 -19.66 -31.48 -26.15
CA TYR A 257 -19.19 -31.92 -27.46
C TYR A 257 -19.38 -30.81 -28.48
N ALA A 258 -18.28 -30.21 -28.93
CA ALA A 258 -18.30 -29.19 -29.97
C ALA A 258 -18.47 -29.84 -31.35
N VAL A 259 -19.45 -29.37 -32.13
CA VAL A 259 -19.73 -29.85 -33.49
C VAL A 259 -19.26 -28.83 -34.51
N ARG A 260 -18.49 -29.31 -35.50
CA ARG A 260 -18.08 -28.54 -36.68
C ARG A 260 -18.69 -29.19 -37.91
N LEU A 261 -19.52 -28.44 -38.63
CA LEU A 261 -20.10 -28.93 -39.88
C LEU A 261 -19.04 -29.02 -41.01
N PRO A 262 -19.25 -29.88 -42.01
CA PRO A 262 -18.39 -29.96 -43.19
C PRO A 262 -18.17 -28.59 -43.83
N GLY A 263 -16.92 -28.25 -44.17
CA GLY A 263 -16.57 -26.94 -44.76
C GLY A 263 -16.48 -25.77 -43.78
N GLU A 264 -16.98 -25.90 -42.54
CA GLU A 264 -16.92 -24.84 -41.55
C GLU A 264 -15.63 -24.85 -40.71
N ARG A 265 -15.02 -23.68 -40.55
CA ARG A 265 -13.83 -23.49 -39.68
C ARG A 265 -14.18 -23.22 -38.21
N ARG A 266 -15.43 -22.86 -37.91
CA ARG A 266 -15.90 -22.50 -36.56
C ARG A 266 -16.79 -23.59 -36.00
N VAL A 267 -17.03 -23.53 -34.68
CA VAL A 267 -17.98 -24.43 -34.02
C VAL A 267 -19.39 -23.96 -34.38
N SER A 268 -20.18 -24.86 -34.95
CA SER A 268 -21.53 -24.60 -35.45
C SER A 268 -22.59 -24.89 -34.38
N ALA A 269 -22.33 -25.85 -33.50
CA ALA A 269 -23.18 -26.19 -32.37
C ALA A 269 -22.36 -26.80 -31.21
N VAL A 270 -22.91 -26.79 -30.00
CA VAL A 270 -22.35 -27.44 -28.82
C VAL A 270 -23.41 -28.37 -28.27
N ALA A 271 -23.14 -29.68 -28.15
CA ALA A 271 -24.09 -30.66 -27.62
C ALA A 271 -23.70 -31.12 -26.20
N PRO A 272 -24.69 -31.46 -25.34
CA PRO A 272 -24.41 -31.94 -23.99
C PRO A 272 -23.85 -33.36 -24.00
N THR A 273 -24.30 -34.23 -24.92
CA THR A 273 -23.79 -35.60 -25.06
C THR A 273 -23.13 -35.85 -26.41
N GLY A 274 -22.27 -36.87 -26.47
CA GLY A 274 -21.57 -37.25 -27.69
C GLY A 274 -22.49 -37.92 -28.71
N GLU A 275 -23.64 -38.45 -28.28
CA GLU A 275 -24.67 -39.03 -29.14
C GLU A 275 -25.41 -37.95 -29.91
N GLU A 276 -25.94 -36.95 -29.21
CA GLU A 276 -26.61 -35.79 -29.83
C GLU A 276 -25.69 -35.04 -30.79
N ALA A 277 -24.41 -34.88 -30.42
CA ALA A 277 -23.40 -34.25 -31.27
C ALA A 277 -23.23 -34.99 -32.60
N ARG A 278 -23.21 -36.33 -32.57
CA ARG A 278 -23.03 -37.18 -33.75
C ARG A 278 -24.29 -37.23 -34.59
N ALA A 279 -25.48 -37.27 -33.97
CA ALA A 279 -26.76 -37.18 -34.65
C ALA A 279 -26.87 -35.86 -35.42
N HIS A 280 -26.58 -34.73 -34.76
CA HIS A 280 -26.59 -33.42 -35.40
C HIS A 280 -25.63 -33.31 -36.58
N LEU A 281 -24.41 -33.85 -36.44
CA LEU A 281 -23.45 -33.88 -37.52
C LEU A 281 -23.91 -34.75 -38.70
N ALA A 282 -24.63 -35.85 -38.43
CA ALA A 282 -25.16 -36.75 -39.45
C ALA A 282 -26.30 -36.08 -40.25
N ASP A 283 -27.19 -35.36 -39.57
CA ASP A 283 -28.33 -34.65 -40.19
C ASP A 283 -27.90 -33.52 -41.13
N HIS A 284 -26.67 -33.02 -40.99
CA HIS A 284 -26.12 -31.90 -41.76
C HIS A 284 -25.02 -32.35 -42.74
N ARG A 285 -24.99 -33.64 -43.11
CA ARG A 285 -24.14 -34.16 -44.19
C ARG A 285 -24.73 -33.80 -45.56
N PHE A 286 -24.27 -32.70 -46.16
CA PHE A 286 -24.56 -32.39 -47.56
C PHE A 286 -23.81 -33.33 -48.52
N ASP A 287 -24.35 -33.49 -49.73
CA ASP A 287 -23.84 -34.37 -50.79
C ASP A 287 -22.32 -34.25 -50.97
N ALA A 288 -21.64 -35.33 -50.61
CA ALA A 288 -20.21 -35.36 -50.30
C ALA A 288 -19.35 -35.59 -51.55
N ARG A 289 -19.14 -34.55 -52.37
CA ARG A 289 -18.03 -34.57 -53.34
C ARG A 289 -16.98 -33.46 -53.21
N ASP A 290 -17.25 -32.34 -52.52
CA ASP A 290 -16.26 -31.24 -52.46
C ASP A 290 -16.09 -30.51 -51.10
N LEU A 291 -16.80 -30.90 -50.03
CA LEU A 291 -16.69 -30.23 -48.73
C LEU A 291 -16.01 -31.15 -47.69
N GLY A 292 -14.89 -30.68 -47.12
CA GLY A 292 -14.05 -31.46 -46.19
C GLY A 292 -14.79 -32.04 -44.98
N ARG A 293 -14.20 -33.04 -44.30
CA ARG A 293 -14.86 -33.78 -43.19
C ARG A 293 -15.16 -32.87 -41.99
N GLY A 294 -16.43 -32.75 -41.59
CA GLY A 294 -16.84 -32.20 -40.29
C GLY A 294 -16.36 -33.07 -39.12
N GLY A 295 -16.56 -32.62 -37.88
CA GLY A 295 -16.04 -33.33 -36.70
C GLY A 295 -16.72 -32.99 -35.38
N VAL A 296 -16.64 -33.92 -34.44
CA VAL A 296 -17.08 -33.76 -33.04
C VAL A 296 -15.86 -33.76 -32.13
N VAL A 297 -15.77 -32.77 -31.24
CA VAL A 297 -14.62 -32.60 -30.32
C VAL A 297 -15.13 -32.53 -28.88
N PRO A 298 -14.83 -33.52 -28.01
CA PRO A 298 -15.12 -33.40 -26.58
C PRO A 298 -14.28 -32.28 -25.97
N ALA A 299 -14.89 -31.38 -25.23
CA ALA A 299 -14.23 -30.19 -24.70
C ALA A 299 -14.86 -29.72 -23.39
N LEU A 300 -14.08 -29.02 -22.56
CA LEU A 300 -14.53 -28.40 -21.31
C LEU A 300 -15.00 -26.97 -21.57
N VAL A 301 -16.18 -26.59 -21.09
CA VAL A 301 -16.67 -25.21 -21.14
C VAL A 301 -15.95 -24.35 -20.11
N VAL A 302 -15.37 -23.24 -20.57
CA VAL A 302 -14.71 -22.24 -19.74
C VAL A 302 -15.26 -20.85 -20.07
N LEU A 303 -15.95 -20.26 -19.09
CA LEU A 303 -16.41 -18.88 -19.13
C LEU A 303 -15.42 -18.00 -18.38
N THR A 304 -15.06 -16.86 -18.97
CA THR A 304 -14.06 -15.94 -18.40
C THR A 304 -14.68 -14.63 -17.93
N GLY A 305 -14.04 -14.01 -16.94
CA GLY A 305 -14.39 -12.68 -16.41
C GLY A 305 -14.08 -11.54 -17.38
N ALA A 306 -14.38 -10.29 -17.00
CA ALA A 306 -14.16 -9.12 -17.86
C ALA A 306 -12.70 -8.66 -17.70
N ALA A 307 -11.90 -8.79 -18.76
CA ALA A 307 -10.57 -8.22 -18.83
C ALA A 307 -10.59 -6.79 -19.41
N ALA A 308 -11.36 -6.56 -20.48
CA ALA A 308 -11.76 -5.26 -21.06
C ALA A 308 -12.82 -5.50 -22.15
N GLY A 309 -13.91 -4.72 -22.21
CA GLY A 309 -14.94 -4.78 -23.27
C GLY A 309 -16.11 -5.75 -23.06
N GLU A 310 -17.02 -5.81 -24.04
CA GLU A 310 -18.20 -6.70 -24.06
C GLU A 310 -17.83 -8.17 -24.33
N ARG A 311 -18.39 -9.11 -23.56
CA ARG A 311 -18.15 -10.54 -23.78
C ARG A 311 -19.09 -11.08 -24.83
N ARG A 312 -18.52 -11.75 -25.82
CA ARG A 312 -19.28 -12.33 -26.93
C ARG A 312 -19.01 -13.82 -27.15
N ASN A 313 -18.10 -14.42 -26.36
CA ASN A 313 -17.65 -15.79 -26.63
C ASN A 313 -17.35 -16.58 -25.34
N ALA A 314 -17.69 -17.87 -25.36
CA ALA A 314 -17.19 -18.90 -24.46
C ALA A 314 -15.93 -19.56 -25.07
N TYR A 315 -15.12 -20.19 -24.22
CA TYR A 315 -13.98 -21.00 -24.64
C TYR A 315 -14.27 -22.46 -24.35
N LEU A 316 -14.05 -23.34 -25.33
CA LEU A 316 -14.11 -24.78 -25.13
C LEU A 316 -12.69 -25.34 -25.21
N PHE A 317 -12.26 -26.04 -24.17
CA PHE A 317 -10.92 -26.63 -24.08
C PHE A 317 -10.98 -28.11 -24.48
N PRO A 318 -10.51 -28.49 -25.68
CA PRO A 318 -10.54 -29.89 -26.13
C PRO A 318 -9.90 -30.85 -25.14
N ARG A 319 -10.55 -31.99 -24.88
CA ARG A 319 -10.05 -33.00 -23.95
C ARG A 319 -8.74 -33.62 -24.49
N PRO A 320 -7.64 -33.61 -23.73
CA PRO A 320 -6.43 -34.31 -24.12
C PRO A 320 -6.63 -35.82 -24.06
N THR A 321 -6.08 -36.54 -25.03
CA THR A 321 -6.12 -38.02 -25.08
C THR A 321 -5.17 -38.66 -24.07
N ASP A 322 -4.07 -37.98 -23.75
CA ASP A 322 -3.10 -38.36 -22.72
C ASP A 322 -2.55 -37.11 -22.05
N LEU A 323 -2.42 -37.16 -20.72
CA LEU A 323 -1.85 -36.09 -19.90
C LEU A 323 -0.32 -36.19 -19.77
N ARG A 324 0.29 -37.34 -20.08
CA ARG A 324 1.73 -37.58 -19.88
C ARG A 324 2.56 -37.11 -21.08
N THR A 325 2.07 -37.34 -22.29
CA THR A 325 2.80 -37.02 -23.52
C THR A 325 2.84 -35.52 -23.78
N GLY A 326 4.06 -34.95 -23.81
CA GLY A 326 4.28 -33.54 -24.09
C GLY A 326 3.80 -32.59 -22.98
N ARG A 327 3.72 -33.07 -21.74
CA ARG A 327 3.47 -32.24 -20.55
C ARG A 327 4.66 -31.33 -20.25
N LEU A 328 4.39 -30.12 -19.78
CA LEU A 328 5.39 -29.14 -19.40
C LEU A 328 5.42 -29.01 -17.88
N ARG A 329 6.61 -29.05 -17.29
CA ARG A 329 6.76 -28.85 -15.84
C ARG A 329 6.46 -27.38 -15.51
N VAL A 330 5.67 -27.16 -14.46
CA VAL A 330 5.46 -25.83 -13.88
C VAL A 330 6.46 -25.64 -12.73
N PRO A 331 7.27 -24.57 -12.74
CA PRO A 331 8.13 -24.23 -11.59
C PRO A 331 7.32 -24.02 -10.31
N ASP A 332 7.82 -24.54 -9.19
CA ASP A 332 7.14 -24.48 -7.89
C ASP A 332 6.93 -23.02 -7.44
N ALA A 333 7.89 -22.14 -7.72
CA ALA A 333 7.77 -20.69 -7.48
C ALA A 333 6.56 -20.04 -8.18
N LEU A 334 6.18 -20.50 -9.38
CA LEU A 334 4.99 -19.98 -10.06
C LEU A 334 3.69 -20.46 -9.38
N VAL A 335 3.70 -21.66 -8.81
CA VAL A 335 2.58 -22.22 -8.06
C VAL A 335 2.42 -21.49 -6.73
N GLU A 336 3.50 -21.32 -5.98
CA GLU A 336 3.52 -20.56 -4.72
C GLU A 336 3.03 -19.12 -4.92
N MET A 337 3.50 -18.47 -5.98
CA MET A 337 3.04 -17.12 -6.34
C MET A 337 1.56 -17.10 -6.74
N PHE A 338 1.06 -18.12 -7.45
CA PHE A 338 -0.36 -18.22 -7.80
C PHE A 338 -1.24 -18.47 -6.57
N GLU A 339 -0.79 -19.32 -5.65
CA GLU A 339 -1.48 -19.65 -4.40
C GLU A 339 -1.18 -18.65 -3.26
N SER A 340 -0.54 -17.52 -3.55
CA SER A 340 -0.33 -16.45 -2.57
C SER A 340 -1.64 -15.73 -2.24
N ALA A 341 -1.83 -15.37 -0.97
CA ALA A 341 -2.96 -14.55 -0.50
C ALA A 341 -3.06 -13.18 -1.22
N GLU A 342 -1.98 -12.78 -1.88
CA GLU A 342 -1.79 -11.52 -2.57
C GLU A 342 -2.26 -11.57 -4.03
N GLN A 343 -2.19 -12.78 -4.61
CA GLN A 343 -2.75 -13.11 -5.91
C GLN A 343 -4.27 -13.31 -5.77
N ILE A 344 -4.72 -14.08 -4.76
CA ILE A 344 -6.11 -14.53 -4.57
C ILE A 344 -7.04 -13.41 -4.08
N THR A 345 -7.58 -12.66 -5.04
CA THR A 345 -8.60 -11.62 -4.80
C THR A 345 -9.97 -12.20 -4.40
N GLY A 346 -10.85 -11.38 -3.81
CA GLY A 346 -12.25 -11.77 -3.56
C GLY A 346 -12.99 -12.24 -4.81
N TYR A 347 -12.69 -11.64 -5.98
CA TYR A 347 -13.18 -12.12 -7.27
C TYR A 347 -12.73 -13.57 -7.55
N GLN A 348 -11.45 -13.89 -7.35
CA GLN A 348 -10.94 -15.24 -7.59
C GLN A 348 -11.52 -16.28 -6.63
N ARG A 349 -11.77 -15.89 -5.37
CA ARG A 349 -12.46 -16.76 -4.41
C ARG A 349 -13.88 -17.11 -4.87
N ALA A 350 -14.62 -16.10 -5.32
CA ALA A 350 -15.96 -16.30 -5.85
C ALA A 350 -15.97 -17.09 -7.16
N ALA A 351 -15.01 -16.81 -8.06
CA ALA A 351 -14.90 -17.42 -9.39
C ALA A 351 -14.41 -18.87 -9.36
N PHE A 352 -13.68 -19.26 -8.32
CA PHE A 352 -13.09 -20.60 -8.16
C PHE A 352 -13.37 -21.12 -6.75
N PRO A 353 -14.65 -21.41 -6.41
CA PRO A 353 -15.01 -21.94 -5.09
C PRO A 353 -14.43 -23.34 -4.88
N ASP A 354 -14.38 -23.77 -3.61
CA ASP A 354 -13.72 -25.03 -3.22
C ASP A 354 -14.24 -26.25 -3.98
N GLY A 355 -15.55 -26.31 -4.26
CA GLY A 355 -16.17 -27.42 -4.99
C GLY A 355 -16.05 -27.38 -6.51
N LEU A 356 -15.47 -26.33 -7.12
CA LEU A 356 -15.38 -26.26 -8.59
C LEU A 356 -14.29 -27.21 -9.10
N GLY A 357 -14.67 -28.22 -9.88
CA GLY A 357 -13.78 -29.20 -10.49
C GLY A 357 -14.26 -29.65 -11.87
N THR A 358 -13.43 -30.41 -12.58
CA THR A 358 -13.75 -30.94 -13.92
C THR A 358 -14.24 -32.39 -13.90
N GLY A 359 -14.53 -32.95 -12.72
CA GLY A 359 -14.94 -34.33 -12.51
C GLY A 359 -15.93 -34.44 -11.34
N GLU A 360 -16.38 -35.66 -11.04
CA GLU A 360 -17.46 -35.91 -10.08
C GLU A 360 -17.02 -35.88 -8.60
N GLY A 361 -15.71 -35.92 -8.32
CA GLY A 361 -15.16 -35.90 -6.95
C GLY A 361 -14.70 -34.51 -6.50
N ASP A 362 -14.48 -34.37 -5.19
CA ASP A 362 -13.91 -33.15 -4.59
C ASP A 362 -12.53 -32.83 -5.21
N PRO A 363 -12.34 -31.63 -5.79
CA PRO A 363 -11.07 -31.21 -6.36
C PRO A 363 -9.96 -30.98 -5.33
N GLU A 364 -10.24 -31.03 -4.02
CA GLU A 364 -9.29 -30.81 -2.92
C GLU A 364 -8.51 -29.50 -3.08
N ARG A 365 -9.19 -28.37 -2.94
CA ARG A 365 -8.54 -27.04 -2.97
C ARG A 365 -8.08 -26.65 -1.56
N GLU A 366 -6.80 -26.32 -1.43
CA GLU A 366 -6.26 -25.81 -0.17
C GLU A 366 -6.69 -24.35 0.09
N ARG A 367 -6.85 -24.01 1.37
CA ARG A 367 -7.22 -22.66 1.79
C ARG A 367 -6.02 -21.72 1.66
N VAL A 368 -6.16 -20.71 0.81
CA VAL A 368 -5.15 -19.67 0.64
C VAL A 368 -5.40 -18.52 1.61
N GLY A 369 -4.41 -18.23 2.47
CA GLY A 369 -4.51 -17.13 3.45
C GLY A 369 -5.62 -17.33 4.49
N GLY A 370 -5.87 -18.57 4.91
CA GLY A 370 -6.87 -18.94 5.91
C GLY A 370 -8.33 -18.89 5.44
N SER A 371 -8.58 -18.48 4.20
CA SER A 371 -9.92 -18.39 3.61
C SER A 371 -10.10 -19.41 2.47
N GLY A 372 -11.32 -19.94 2.33
CA GLY A 372 -11.70 -20.83 1.22
C GLY A 372 -11.78 -20.12 -0.14
N GLY A 373 -11.80 -20.91 -1.20
CA GLY A 373 -11.87 -20.47 -2.59
C GLY A 373 -10.56 -19.91 -3.14
N GLY A 374 -10.35 -20.05 -4.44
CA GLY A 374 -9.24 -19.47 -5.20
C GLY A 374 -7.98 -20.33 -5.33
N GLY A 375 -7.74 -21.31 -4.43
CA GLY A 375 -6.60 -22.24 -4.52
C GLY A 375 -6.63 -23.13 -5.77
N LEU A 376 -5.52 -23.79 -6.09
CA LEU A 376 -5.45 -24.77 -7.18
C LEU A 376 -6.03 -26.13 -6.72
N PRO A 377 -6.60 -26.93 -7.63
CA PRO A 377 -7.20 -28.21 -7.27
C PRO A 377 -6.12 -29.29 -7.19
N ARG A 378 -5.98 -29.96 -6.05
CA ARG A 378 -5.04 -31.09 -5.90
C ARG A 378 -5.54 -32.35 -6.63
N ARG A 379 -6.83 -32.41 -6.98
CA ARG A 379 -7.45 -33.47 -7.81
C ARG A 379 -8.16 -32.89 -9.04
N GLY A 380 -8.02 -33.56 -10.17
CA GLY A 380 -8.65 -33.16 -11.44
C GLY A 380 -7.80 -32.22 -12.28
N LEU A 381 -8.44 -31.57 -13.25
CA LEU A 381 -7.79 -30.67 -14.20
C LEU A 381 -8.21 -29.22 -13.92
N GLU A 382 -7.31 -28.28 -14.18
CA GLU A 382 -7.58 -26.85 -14.12
C GLU A 382 -7.29 -26.23 -15.50
N PRO A 383 -8.30 -25.72 -16.23
CA PRO A 383 -8.06 -25.07 -17.51
C PRO A 383 -7.31 -23.74 -17.30
N VAL A 384 -6.19 -23.59 -18.00
CA VAL A 384 -5.28 -22.45 -17.85
C VAL A 384 -4.84 -21.89 -19.20
N TRP A 385 -4.58 -20.58 -19.20
CA TRP A 385 -3.77 -19.88 -20.18
C TRP A 385 -2.37 -19.77 -19.62
N PHE A 386 -1.36 -20.01 -20.44
CA PHE A 386 0.03 -19.98 -20.00
C PHE A 386 0.96 -19.55 -21.12
N ASP A 387 2.09 -18.96 -20.74
CA ASP A 387 3.14 -18.57 -21.67
C ASP A 387 4.32 -19.54 -21.55
N VAL A 388 4.90 -19.89 -22.70
CA VAL A 388 6.15 -20.64 -22.81
C VAL A 388 7.26 -19.77 -23.40
N ASP A 389 8.47 -19.91 -22.90
CA ASP A 389 9.66 -19.25 -23.46
C ASP A 389 10.16 -19.94 -24.76
N SER A 390 11.26 -19.42 -25.31
CA SER A 390 11.88 -19.98 -26.53
C SER A 390 12.46 -21.39 -26.35
N GLN A 391 12.70 -21.82 -25.11
CA GLN A 391 13.18 -23.16 -24.74
C GLN A 391 12.02 -24.12 -24.40
N GLY A 392 10.76 -23.64 -24.42
CA GLY A 392 9.57 -24.42 -24.08
C GLY A 392 9.28 -24.53 -22.58
N GLY A 393 9.96 -23.75 -21.73
CA GLY A 393 9.70 -23.66 -20.29
C GLY A 393 8.45 -22.83 -19.99
N VAL A 394 7.64 -23.24 -18.99
CA VAL A 394 6.48 -22.46 -18.53
C VAL A 394 6.95 -21.28 -17.69
N VAL A 395 6.63 -20.05 -18.13
CA VAL A 395 7.08 -18.81 -17.46
C VAL A 395 5.96 -18.03 -16.78
N SER A 396 4.69 -18.33 -17.11
CA SER A 396 3.52 -17.80 -16.39
C SER A 396 2.27 -18.55 -16.76
N PHE A 397 1.29 -18.60 -15.86
CA PHE A 397 -0.03 -19.17 -16.13
C PHE A 397 -1.15 -18.51 -15.31
N GLY A 398 -2.39 -18.69 -15.75
CA GLY A 398 -3.59 -18.28 -15.03
C GLY A 398 -4.89 -18.74 -15.69
N ARG A 399 -6.04 -18.41 -15.11
CA ARG A 399 -7.36 -19.00 -15.44
C ARG A 399 -8.21 -18.24 -16.46
N SER A 400 -7.65 -17.20 -17.08
CA SER A 400 -8.33 -16.45 -18.15
C SER A 400 -7.33 -15.67 -18.98
N GLY A 401 -7.66 -15.31 -20.22
CA GLY A 401 -6.92 -14.27 -20.93
C GLY A 401 -6.86 -12.97 -20.09
N GLY A 402 -5.68 -12.36 -19.97
CA GLY A 402 -5.49 -11.19 -19.09
C GLY A 402 -5.28 -11.51 -17.60
N TYR A 403 -4.87 -12.74 -17.25
CA TYR A 403 -4.63 -13.19 -15.87
C TYR A 403 -3.57 -12.34 -15.14
N ARG A 404 -3.57 -12.40 -13.80
CA ARG A 404 -2.65 -11.60 -12.97
C ARG A 404 -1.23 -12.19 -13.03
N ILE A 405 -0.25 -11.33 -13.28
CA ILE A 405 1.17 -11.70 -13.38
C ILE A 405 1.98 -10.74 -12.52
N ALA A 406 2.99 -11.26 -11.84
CA ALA A 406 3.86 -10.46 -11.00
C ALA A 406 4.65 -9.44 -11.81
N VAL A 407 4.80 -8.24 -11.23
CA VAL A 407 5.51 -7.09 -11.78
C VAL A 407 7.01 -7.36 -12.00
N SER A 408 7.60 -8.19 -11.15
CA SER A 408 9.00 -8.61 -11.21
C SER A 408 9.17 -9.99 -10.58
N ASP A 409 10.33 -10.60 -10.81
CA ASP A 409 10.71 -11.88 -10.20
C ASP A 409 11.06 -11.73 -8.71
N GLU A 410 11.45 -10.52 -8.29
CA GLU A 410 11.70 -10.12 -6.90
C GLU A 410 10.58 -9.22 -6.36
N ASP A 411 10.53 -9.03 -5.03
CA ASP A 411 9.63 -8.04 -4.41
C ASP A 411 10.02 -6.61 -4.85
N PRO A 412 9.18 -5.93 -5.65
CA PRO A 412 9.52 -4.63 -6.22
C PRO A 412 9.61 -3.51 -5.18
N VAL A 413 8.98 -3.68 -4.00
CA VAL A 413 9.02 -2.69 -2.93
C VAL A 413 10.26 -2.88 -2.07
N ARG A 414 10.66 -4.12 -1.76
CA ARG A 414 11.95 -4.38 -1.11
C ARG A 414 13.09 -3.83 -1.95
N ARG A 415 13.08 -4.08 -3.26
CA ARG A 415 14.06 -3.54 -4.22
C ARG A 415 14.15 -2.00 -4.22
N ALA A 416 13.05 -1.31 -3.89
CA ALA A 416 13.00 0.14 -3.87
C ALA A 416 13.52 0.78 -2.57
N VAL A 417 13.71 -0.01 -1.50
CA VAL A 417 14.26 0.47 -0.22
C VAL A 417 15.77 0.22 -0.22
N PRO A 418 16.60 1.18 0.22
CA PRO A 418 18.03 0.93 0.43
C PRO A 418 18.26 -0.26 1.35
N GLU A 419 19.19 -1.16 1.00
CA GLU A 419 19.38 -2.42 1.73
C GLU A 419 19.68 -2.20 3.23
N ALA A 420 20.50 -1.20 3.56
CA ALA A 420 20.83 -0.86 4.94
C ALA A 420 19.62 -0.38 5.78
N LEU A 421 18.49 -0.04 5.14
CA LEU A 421 17.25 0.36 5.79
C LEU A 421 16.21 -0.76 5.86
N LEU A 422 16.52 -1.94 5.31
CA LEU A 422 15.66 -3.11 5.39
C LEU A 422 15.94 -3.89 6.67
N SER A 423 14.98 -3.90 7.59
CA SER A 423 15.02 -4.88 8.68
C SER A 423 14.81 -6.30 8.11
N PRO A 424 15.54 -7.32 8.61
CA PRO A 424 15.36 -8.72 8.22
C PRO A 424 13.91 -9.17 8.39
N GLN A 425 13.39 -9.88 7.40
CA GLN A 425 12.00 -10.35 7.41
C GLN A 425 11.88 -11.77 7.94
N HIS A 426 10.66 -12.11 8.33
CA HIS A 426 10.33 -13.47 8.71
C HIS A 426 10.43 -14.39 7.48
N GLY A 427 11.37 -15.34 7.49
CA GLY A 427 11.61 -16.28 6.38
C GLY A 427 12.84 -15.98 5.53
N ASP A 428 13.52 -14.85 5.74
CA ASP A 428 14.81 -14.60 5.07
C ASP A 428 15.85 -15.67 5.51
N ALA A 429 16.51 -16.32 4.55
CA ALA A 429 17.44 -17.41 4.82
C ALA A 429 18.65 -16.96 5.66
N ASP A 430 19.07 -15.71 5.47
CA ASP A 430 20.18 -15.04 6.15
C ASP A 430 19.71 -14.25 7.39
N ARG A 431 18.46 -14.38 7.83
CA ARG A 431 17.92 -13.63 8.98
C ARG A 431 18.76 -13.78 10.24
N ARG A 432 19.27 -14.99 10.49
CA ARG A 432 20.14 -15.28 11.65
C ARG A 432 21.52 -14.64 11.52
N GLU A 433 22.03 -14.54 10.29
CA GLU A 433 23.32 -13.91 9.98
C GLU A 433 23.23 -12.38 10.07
N ARG A 434 22.04 -11.80 9.78
CA ARG A 434 21.74 -10.38 10.00
C ARG A 434 21.36 -10.01 11.44
N ALA A 435 21.36 -10.97 12.37
CA ALA A 435 21.18 -10.70 13.80
C ALA A 435 22.46 -10.06 14.38
N GLY A 436 22.34 -8.92 15.08
CA GLY A 436 23.51 -8.16 15.56
C GLY A 436 24.04 -7.09 14.60
N ARG A 437 23.26 -6.70 13.58
CA ARG A 437 23.55 -5.52 12.73
C ARG A 437 23.60 -4.23 13.58
N PRO A 438 24.27 -3.16 13.11
CA PRO A 438 24.35 -1.88 13.81
C PRO A 438 22.97 -1.41 14.27
N VAL A 439 22.84 -1.14 15.57
CA VAL A 439 21.58 -0.66 16.14
C VAL A 439 21.40 0.80 15.77
N ASP A 440 20.33 1.15 15.07
CA ASP A 440 20.01 2.55 14.79
C ASP A 440 19.42 3.29 16.00
N VAL A 441 19.41 4.62 15.94
CA VAL A 441 18.90 5.50 17.01
C VAL A 441 17.47 5.14 17.45
N CYS A 442 16.56 4.82 16.52
CA CYS A 442 15.18 4.47 16.85
C CYS A 442 15.10 3.12 17.57
N ARG A 443 15.86 2.12 17.11
CA ARG A 443 15.91 0.80 17.74
C ARG A 443 16.48 0.92 19.16
N ALA A 444 17.52 1.72 19.36
CA ALA A 444 18.15 1.92 20.67
C ALA A 444 17.25 2.62 21.71
N LEU A 445 16.40 3.56 21.30
CA LEU A 445 15.51 4.29 22.21
C LEU A 445 14.20 3.54 22.48
N PHE A 446 13.62 2.97 21.44
CA PHE A 446 12.28 2.40 21.51
C PHE A 446 12.27 0.87 21.65
N GLY A 447 13.40 0.20 21.46
CA GLY A 447 13.53 -1.26 21.50
C GLY A 447 13.15 -1.93 20.18
N ASP A 448 13.60 -3.18 20.04
CA ASP A 448 13.34 -4.05 18.90
C ASP A 448 13.44 -5.55 19.27
N VAL A 449 12.96 -6.44 18.41
CA VAL A 449 12.92 -7.89 18.67
C VAL A 449 14.15 -8.65 18.16
N ASP A 450 15.03 -8.00 17.40
CA ASP A 450 16.17 -8.59 16.69
C ASP A 450 17.47 -7.76 16.81
N THR A 451 17.68 -7.13 17.97
CA THR A 451 18.82 -6.27 18.29
C THR A 451 20.12 -7.05 18.48
N PHE A 452 20.08 -8.17 19.19
CA PHE A 452 21.27 -8.96 19.56
C PHE A 452 21.31 -10.31 18.83
N ALA A 453 22.50 -10.88 18.70
CA ALA A 453 22.67 -12.28 18.28
C ALA A 453 22.32 -13.25 19.43
N GLY A 454 21.91 -14.48 19.09
CA GLY A 454 21.66 -15.56 20.06
C GLY A 454 20.22 -15.67 20.58
N GLU A 455 20.04 -16.37 21.71
CA GLU A 455 18.72 -16.77 22.25
C GLU A 455 17.90 -15.62 22.85
N ALA A 456 18.55 -14.51 23.23
CA ALA A 456 17.91 -13.29 23.73
C ALA A 456 18.12 -12.11 22.76
N PRO A 457 17.53 -12.16 21.56
CA PRO A 457 17.81 -11.18 20.50
C PRO A 457 17.11 -9.84 20.72
N ALA A 458 16.11 -9.75 21.59
CA ALA A 458 15.32 -8.53 21.76
C ALA A 458 15.99 -7.52 22.70
N SER A 459 15.78 -6.23 22.43
CA SER A 459 16.08 -5.12 23.33
C SER A 459 14.81 -4.43 23.79
N LYS A 460 14.74 -4.09 25.09
CA LYS A 460 13.63 -3.33 25.65
C LYS A 460 13.84 -1.84 25.36
N GLY A 461 12.75 -1.13 25.06
CA GLY A 461 12.81 0.33 24.90
C GLY A 461 13.18 1.03 26.20
N ARG A 462 14.04 2.05 26.10
CA ARG A 462 14.44 2.92 27.22
C ARG A 462 13.56 4.15 27.39
N VAL A 463 12.58 4.35 26.49
CA VAL A 463 11.56 5.40 26.56
C VAL A 463 10.16 4.81 26.57
N PHE A 464 9.32 5.26 27.51
CA PHE A 464 7.94 4.83 27.70
C PHE A 464 6.98 6.02 27.67
N PHE A 465 5.82 5.86 27.04
CA PHE A 465 4.83 6.92 26.84
C PHE A 465 3.53 6.56 27.54
N GLY A 466 3.11 7.40 28.49
CA GLY A 466 1.78 7.34 29.09
C GLY A 466 0.68 7.84 28.13
N ASN A 467 -0.57 7.47 28.43
CA ASN A 467 -1.72 8.04 27.73
C ASN A 467 -1.81 9.55 27.99
N ALA A 468 -2.15 10.34 26.97
CA ALA A 468 -2.51 11.74 27.18
C ALA A 468 -4.01 11.83 27.46
N VAL A 469 -4.37 12.48 28.55
CA VAL A 469 -5.76 12.62 29.01
C VAL A 469 -6.19 14.08 28.95
N CYS A 470 -7.40 14.33 28.45
CA CYS A 470 -8.04 15.64 28.50
C CYS A 470 -9.14 15.61 29.58
N THR A 471 -9.20 16.67 30.40
CA THR A 471 -10.20 16.84 31.47
C THR A 471 -11.24 17.90 31.13
N ASP A 472 -11.29 18.33 29.87
CA ASP A 472 -12.30 19.27 29.38
C ASP A 472 -13.68 18.62 29.43
N PRO A 473 -14.70 19.27 30.04
CA PRO A 473 -16.05 18.72 30.16
C PRO A 473 -16.76 18.63 28.80
N ASP A 474 -16.39 19.48 27.84
CA ASP A 474 -17.04 19.61 26.54
C ASP A 474 -16.05 19.39 25.38
N PRO A 475 -15.52 18.15 25.23
CA PRO A 475 -14.46 17.86 24.26
C PRO A 475 -14.96 17.50 22.85
N ASP A 476 -16.26 17.28 22.70
CA ASP A 476 -16.90 17.05 21.41
C ASP A 476 -17.32 18.40 20.77
N TYR A 477 -17.76 18.36 19.52
CA TYR A 477 -18.37 19.53 18.89
C TYR A 477 -19.75 19.85 19.49
N PRO A 478 -20.09 21.13 19.72
CA PRO A 478 -21.36 21.51 20.33
C PRO A 478 -22.61 21.06 19.58
N ASP A 479 -22.51 20.88 18.25
CA ASP A 479 -23.62 20.42 17.39
C ASP A 479 -23.80 18.89 17.42
N GLY A 480 -22.87 18.15 18.05
CA GLY A 480 -22.92 16.70 18.15
C GLY A 480 -22.88 15.97 16.80
N ALA A 481 -22.55 16.66 15.71
CA ALA A 481 -22.67 16.12 14.37
C ALA A 481 -21.61 15.05 14.10
N ALA A 482 -22.04 13.91 13.53
CA ALA A 482 -21.11 12.90 13.05
C ALA A 482 -20.64 13.26 11.65
N LEU A 483 -19.40 12.92 11.32
CA LEU A 483 -18.82 13.17 10.01
C LEU A 483 -18.71 11.86 9.26
N ARG A 484 -19.35 11.77 8.09
CA ARG A 484 -19.18 10.68 7.14
C ARG A 484 -18.02 11.00 6.22
N VAL A 485 -16.93 10.26 6.39
CA VAL A 485 -15.63 10.56 5.79
C VAL A 485 -14.99 9.35 5.11
N ARG A 486 -14.04 9.61 4.21
CA ARG A 486 -13.14 8.59 3.65
C ARG A 486 -11.77 8.67 4.34
N LEU A 487 -11.52 7.78 5.29
CA LEU A 487 -10.19 7.64 5.92
C LEU A 487 -9.27 6.85 4.99
N LEU A 488 -8.80 7.51 3.93
CA LEU A 488 -7.94 6.88 2.93
C LEU A 488 -6.47 6.95 3.32
N SER A 489 -5.78 5.83 3.11
CA SER A 489 -4.35 5.83 2.81
C SER A 489 -4.19 5.76 1.28
N PRO A 490 -3.25 6.51 0.69
CA PRO A 490 -2.98 6.45 -0.73
C PRO A 490 -2.47 5.06 -1.10
N GLN A 491 -2.96 4.54 -2.21
CA GLN A 491 -2.73 3.16 -2.63
C GLN A 491 -1.39 3.00 -3.34
N ARG A 492 -0.83 1.77 -3.31
CA ARG A 492 0.43 1.40 -3.99
C ARG A 492 0.41 1.63 -5.51
N GLY A 493 -0.78 1.72 -6.10
CA GLY A 493 -0.98 2.13 -7.51
C GLY A 493 -0.53 3.55 -7.83
N CYS A 494 -0.24 4.38 -6.81
CA CYS A 494 0.33 5.72 -6.92
C CYS A 494 1.86 5.72 -7.09
N PHE A 495 2.41 4.82 -7.89
CA PHE A 495 3.86 4.65 -8.00
C PHE A 495 4.59 5.96 -8.36
N ALA A 496 3.96 6.83 -9.17
CA ALA A 496 4.50 8.12 -9.57
C ALA A 496 4.82 9.06 -8.39
N ASN A 497 4.14 8.89 -7.24
CA ASN A 497 4.36 9.71 -6.05
C ASN A 497 5.22 9.01 -4.98
N TYR A 498 5.43 7.70 -5.11
CA TYR A 498 6.19 6.91 -4.14
C TYR A 498 7.59 6.56 -4.62
N LEU A 499 7.81 6.51 -5.92
CA LEU A 499 9.11 6.25 -6.52
C LEU A 499 9.78 7.56 -6.91
N VAL A 500 11.10 7.63 -6.74
CA VAL A 500 11.93 8.73 -7.27
C VAL A 500 11.75 8.76 -8.79
N GLN A 501 11.38 9.93 -9.34
CA GLN A 501 11.19 10.12 -10.77
C GLN A 501 12.36 10.93 -11.35
N GLY A 502 12.67 10.71 -12.64
CA GLY A 502 13.70 11.49 -13.33
C GLY A 502 13.29 12.95 -13.55
N PRO A 503 14.24 13.88 -13.71
CA PRO A 503 13.97 15.31 -13.88
C PRO A 503 13.11 15.60 -15.13
N ASP A 504 13.27 14.81 -16.19
CA ASP A 504 12.51 14.98 -17.44
C ASP A 504 11.06 14.48 -17.34
N ALA A 505 10.74 13.65 -16.33
CA ALA A 505 9.40 13.08 -16.16
C ALA A 505 8.38 14.13 -15.66
N ALA A 506 8.86 15.19 -15.01
CA ALA A 506 8.05 16.30 -14.47
C ALA A 506 7.61 17.31 -15.54
N GLY A 507 8.35 17.42 -16.66
CA GLY A 507 8.24 18.52 -17.62
C GLY A 507 7.22 18.36 -18.77
N GLY A 508 6.48 17.26 -18.90
CA GLY A 508 5.50 17.15 -19.99
C GLY A 508 5.03 15.73 -20.36
N GLY A 509 4.36 15.64 -21.51
CA GLY A 509 3.64 14.45 -22.01
C GLY A 509 4.48 13.25 -22.46
N ARG A 510 5.72 13.10 -21.99
CA ARG A 510 6.52 11.88 -22.23
C ARG A 510 6.26 10.82 -21.13
N PRO A 511 6.26 9.52 -21.49
CA PRO A 511 5.80 8.43 -20.60
C PRO A 511 6.88 7.74 -19.77
N ASP A 512 8.10 8.28 -19.69
CA ASP A 512 9.27 7.70 -19.03
C ASP A 512 9.22 7.76 -17.49
N ILE A 513 8.03 7.47 -16.93
CA ILE A 513 7.80 7.38 -15.49
C ILE A 513 8.37 6.05 -14.98
N ILE A 514 9.10 6.11 -13.87
CA ILE A 514 9.55 4.93 -13.15
C ILE A 514 8.34 4.29 -12.47
N THR A 515 7.99 3.09 -12.94
CA THR A 515 6.92 2.26 -12.38
C THR A 515 7.53 1.11 -11.58
N TRP A 516 6.71 0.37 -10.83
CA TRP A 516 7.18 -0.85 -10.16
C TRP A 516 7.76 -1.90 -11.12
N ALA A 517 7.37 -1.87 -12.40
CA ALA A 517 7.86 -2.78 -13.44
C ALA A 517 9.19 -2.34 -14.08
N HIS A 518 9.71 -1.17 -13.72
CA HIS A 518 10.92 -0.61 -14.34
C HIS A 518 12.14 -1.55 -14.17
N GLU A 519 12.91 -1.69 -15.24
CA GLU A 519 14.17 -2.44 -15.30
C GLU A 519 15.31 -1.50 -14.88
N GLY A 520 16.13 -1.92 -13.91
CA GLY A 520 17.18 -1.08 -13.33
C GLY A 520 16.85 -0.58 -11.93
N GLN A 521 17.53 0.49 -11.51
CA GLN A 521 17.47 1.00 -10.15
C GLN A 521 16.13 1.71 -9.90
N VAL A 522 15.35 1.17 -8.96
CA VAL A 522 14.12 1.78 -8.45
C VAL A 522 14.39 2.20 -7.02
N ARG A 523 13.92 3.40 -6.62
CA ARG A 523 14.07 3.89 -5.24
C ARG A 523 12.77 4.53 -4.75
N LEU A 524 12.46 4.31 -3.48
CA LEU A 524 11.42 5.07 -2.80
C LEU A 524 11.83 6.54 -2.67
N ASN A 525 10.86 7.44 -2.83
CA ASN A 525 11.03 8.87 -2.66
C ASN A 525 11.29 9.26 -1.19
N GLY A 526 10.74 8.52 -0.24
CA GLY A 526 11.05 8.71 1.18
C GLY A 526 9.99 8.24 2.15
N TYR A 527 10.13 8.64 3.42
CA TYR A 527 9.13 8.42 4.45
C TYR A 527 7.93 9.31 4.22
N LYS A 528 6.75 8.70 4.05
CA LYS A 528 5.53 9.47 3.87
C LYS A 528 5.16 10.25 5.12
N VAL A 529 4.91 11.54 4.96
CA VAL A 529 4.45 12.45 6.02
C VAL A 529 3.21 13.21 5.57
N TYR A 530 2.21 13.32 6.44
CA TYR A 530 1.01 14.13 6.16
C TYR A 530 1.29 15.59 6.51
N LEU A 531 0.85 16.50 5.63
CA LEU A 531 1.04 17.93 5.81
C LEU A 531 -0.09 18.54 6.64
N HIS A 532 0.15 19.70 7.23
CA HIS A 532 -0.89 20.47 7.89
C HIS A 532 -1.83 21.09 6.87
N ARG A 533 -3.11 20.72 6.95
CA ARG A 533 -4.18 21.25 6.10
C ARG A 533 -5.18 21.95 6.98
N HIS A 534 -5.12 23.28 6.98
CA HIS A 534 -5.97 24.13 7.81
C HIS A 534 -6.07 25.50 7.16
N ARG A 535 -7.29 26.06 7.14
CA ARG A 535 -7.55 27.44 6.74
C ARG A 535 -7.98 28.23 7.98
N ASP A 536 -7.46 29.44 8.11
CA ASP A 536 -7.70 30.28 9.28
C ASP A 536 -9.14 30.81 9.33
N ASP A 537 -9.88 30.76 8.20
CA ASP A 537 -11.26 31.23 8.08
C ASP A 537 -12.33 30.19 8.50
N LEU A 538 -11.92 28.97 8.88
CA LEU A 538 -12.85 27.92 9.33
C LEU A 538 -13.37 28.11 10.78
N GLY A 539 -12.95 29.19 11.45
CA GLY A 539 -13.36 29.54 12.82
C GLY A 539 -12.73 28.66 13.91
N THR A 540 -13.06 28.99 15.17
CA THR A 540 -12.63 28.24 16.37
C THR A 540 -13.85 28.01 17.28
N PRO A 541 -14.26 26.75 17.55
CA PRO A 541 -13.69 25.53 17.01
C PRO A 541 -13.91 25.40 15.49
N VAL A 542 -13.01 24.70 14.80
CA VAL A 542 -12.99 24.53 13.35
C VAL A 542 -14.28 23.91 12.85
N ARG A 543 -15.00 24.61 11.97
CA ARG A 543 -16.19 24.10 11.28
C ARG A 543 -15.94 23.99 9.79
N TYR A 544 -16.07 22.78 9.25
CA TYR A 544 -15.92 22.57 7.81
C TYR A 544 -17.05 23.27 7.04
N ASP A 545 -16.70 24.31 6.26
CA ASP A 545 -17.59 25.02 5.36
C ASP A 545 -18.02 24.14 4.15
N ALA A 546 -18.94 24.62 3.33
CA ALA A 546 -19.42 23.87 2.15
C ALA A 546 -18.28 23.48 1.20
N ARG A 547 -17.30 24.38 1.02
CA ARG A 547 -16.11 24.14 0.19
C ARG A 547 -15.24 23.01 0.75
N ALA A 548 -14.93 23.04 2.04
CA ALA A 548 -14.11 22.00 2.67
C ALA A 548 -14.82 20.65 2.68
N ARG A 549 -16.15 20.63 2.82
CA ARG A 549 -16.95 19.39 2.68
C ARG A 549 -16.82 18.79 1.29
N GLU A 550 -16.93 19.60 0.24
CA GLU A 550 -16.74 19.16 -1.15
C GLU A 550 -15.30 18.66 -1.39
N ASP A 551 -14.29 19.47 -1.04
CA ASP A 551 -12.87 19.17 -1.24
C ASP A 551 -12.41 17.89 -0.54
N LEU A 552 -13.00 17.58 0.62
CA LEU A 552 -12.65 16.42 1.45
C LEU A 552 -13.57 15.22 1.24
N ASP A 553 -14.59 15.33 0.37
CA ASP A 553 -15.68 14.34 0.22
C ASP A 553 -16.28 13.94 1.59
N LEU A 554 -16.59 14.96 2.38
CA LEU A 554 -17.08 14.87 3.75
C LEU A 554 -18.55 15.30 3.84
N GLU A 555 -19.34 14.51 4.56
CA GLU A 555 -20.76 14.76 4.81
C GLU A 555 -20.98 14.93 6.32
N VAL A 556 -21.75 15.95 6.70
CA VAL A 556 -22.14 16.21 8.09
C VAL A 556 -23.49 15.54 8.33
N LEU A 557 -23.56 14.63 9.29
CA LEU A 557 -24.74 13.88 9.66
C LEU A 557 -25.38 14.53 10.89
N GLU A 558 -26.60 15.00 10.74
CA GLU A 558 -27.36 15.62 11.83
C GLU A 558 -27.67 14.61 12.94
N ALA A 559 -27.62 15.07 14.20
CA ALA A 559 -27.95 14.25 15.35
C ALA A 559 -29.42 13.77 15.29
N GLY A 560 -29.64 12.46 15.37
CA GLY A 560 -31.00 11.87 15.37
C GLY A 560 -31.62 11.65 13.98
N GLY A 561 -30.94 12.00 12.88
CA GLY A 561 -31.42 11.68 11.53
C GLY A 561 -31.28 10.19 11.19
N GLY A 562 -32.27 9.62 10.51
CA GLY A 562 -32.25 8.25 9.99
C GLY A 562 -31.31 8.12 8.78
N HIS A 563 -30.00 8.04 9.01
CA HIS A 563 -29.01 7.88 7.95
C HIS A 563 -28.72 6.40 7.69
N GLY A 564 -28.81 5.97 6.42
CA GLY A 564 -28.41 4.62 6.02
C GLY A 564 -26.91 4.35 6.31
N PRO A 565 -26.49 3.07 6.44
CA PRO A 565 -25.11 2.73 6.77
C PRO A 565 -24.11 3.23 5.72
N PRO A 566 -22.87 3.57 6.11
CA PRO A 566 -21.85 4.01 5.16
C PRO A 566 -21.49 2.88 4.18
N ARG A 567 -21.20 3.25 2.92
CA ARG A 567 -20.66 2.33 1.90
C ARG A 567 -19.27 1.81 2.31
N ASP A 568 -18.80 0.71 1.70
CA ASP A 568 -17.56 -0.02 2.04
C ASP A 568 -16.28 0.83 2.26
N THR A 569 -16.18 2.03 1.68
CA THR A 569 -15.01 2.92 1.78
C THR A 569 -15.20 4.15 2.66
N ARG A 570 -16.40 4.39 3.20
CA ARG A 570 -16.72 5.52 4.07
C ARG A 570 -16.92 5.06 5.52
N ARG A 571 -16.78 5.99 6.45
CA ARG A 571 -16.96 5.77 7.89
C ARG A 571 -17.60 6.98 8.53
N ASP A 572 -18.43 6.73 9.54
CA ASP A 572 -19.03 7.79 10.35
C ASP A 572 -18.19 7.94 11.62
N ILE A 573 -17.71 9.15 11.88
CA ILE A 573 -16.78 9.46 12.99
C ILE A 573 -17.27 10.66 13.80
N VAL A 574 -16.91 10.71 15.08
CA VAL A 574 -17.05 11.90 15.93
C VAL A 574 -15.65 12.32 16.40
N PRO A 575 -15.06 13.37 15.77
CA PRO A 575 -13.77 13.90 16.20
C PRO A 575 -13.92 14.73 17.48
N LEU A 576 -12.82 14.87 18.20
CA LEU A 576 -12.68 15.87 19.26
C LEU A 576 -12.43 17.25 18.63
N ARG A 577 -12.93 18.30 19.26
CA ARG A 577 -12.69 19.68 18.79
C ARG A 577 -11.23 20.10 18.93
N ASP A 578 -10.85 21.14 18.21
CA ASP A 578 -9.60 21.87 18.41
C ASP A 578 -9.63 22.71 19.71
N GLY A 579 -8.46 23.22 20.10
CA GLY A 579 -8.25 23.97 21.34
C GLY A 579 -8.17 23.13 22.62
N LEU A 580 -8.30 21.80 22.55
CA LEU A 580 -8.17 20.91 23.71
C LEU A 580 -6.73 20.72 24.14
N VAL A 581 -6.51 20.64 25.45
CA VAL A 581 -5.22 20.33 26.07
C VAL A 581 -5.26 18.94 26.69
N PHE A 582 -4.32 18.09 26.27
CA PHE A 582 -4.10 16.76 26.85
C PHE A 582 -2.78 16.76 27.62
N ARG A 583 -2.75 16.05 28.75
CA ARG A 583 -1.53 15.87 29.56
C ARG A 583 -1.08 14.42 29.56
N SER A 584 0.20 14.19 29.27
CA SER A 584 0.86 12.88 29.29
C SER A 584 2.18 12.98 30.05
N ARG A 585 2.74 11.81 30.38
CA ARG A 585 4.09 11.67 30.94
C ARG A 585 4.88 10.66 30.11
N ILE A 586 6.08 11.05 29.71
CA ILE A 586 7.07 10.17 29.07
C ILE A 586 8.12 9.86 30.12
N THR A 587 8.44 8.59 30.36
CA THR A 587 9.55 8.21 31.26
C THR A 587 10.71 7.64 30.46
N PHE A 588 11.93 7.86 30.92
CA PHE A 588 13.13 7.36 30.27
C PHE A 588 14.21 6.94 31.27
N THR A 589 15.08 6.03 30.83
CA THR A 589 16.18 5.48 31.63
C THR A 589 17.48 5.46 30.86
N ASN A 590 18.56 5.86 31.53
CA ASN A 590 19.93 5.82 31.04
C ASN A 590 20.08 6.31 29.58
N LEU A 591 19.58 7.50 29.26
CA LEU A 591 19.82 8.16 27.97
C LEU A 591 21.06 9.03 28.07
N THR A 592 21.97 8.95 27.09
CA THR A 592 23.07 9.93 26.98
C THR A 592 22.55 11.31 26.58
N ASP A 593 23.43 12.32 26.63
CA ASP A 593 23.10 13.68 26.18
C ASP A 593 22.56 13.70 24.75
N GLY A 594 23.21 13.00 23.83
CA GLY A 594 22.78 12.88 22.43
C GLY A 594 21.46 12.12 22.25
N GLU A 595 21.22 11.07 23.04
CA GLU A 595 19.96 10.31 22.99
C GLU A 595 18.77 11.07 23.58
N LEU A 596 18.98 11.79 24.68
CA LEU A 596 17.99 12.67 25.26
C LEU A 596 17.73 13.87 24.34
N GLY A 597 18.78 14.41 23.72
CA GLY A 597 18.70 15.41 22.65
C GLY A 597 17.84 14.96 21.48
N ALA A 598 18.03 13.72 21.01
CA ALA A 598 17.23 13.13 19.94
C ALA A 598 15.74 13.06 20.30
N LEU A 599 15.42 12.63 21.54
CA LEU A 599 14.05 12.58 22.04
C LEU A 599 13.45 13.99 22.14
N MET A 600 14.17 14.95 22.71
CA MET A 600 13.73 16.34 22.83
C MET A 600 13.54 16.99 21.46
N ARG A 601 14.44 16.76 20.50
CA ARG A 601 14.34 17.25 19.11
C ARG A 601 13.11 16.67 18.40
N ALA A 602 12.77 15.40 18.63
CA ALA A 602 11.55 14.81 18.08
C ALA A 602 10.25 15.42 18.66
N LEU A 603 10.28 15.88 19.92
CA LEU A 603 9.14 16.52 20.59
C LEU A 603 9.03 18.02 20.29
N LEU A 604 10.15 18.73 20.23
CA LEU A 604 10.20 20.19 20.01
C LEU A 604 10.23 20.56 18.53
N LEU A 605 10.75 19.68 17.67
CA LEU A 605 11.15 20.02 16.30
C LEU A 605 12.15 21.17 16.32
N ASP A 606 11.74 22.35 15.87
CA ASP A 606 12.54 23.58 15.94
C ASP A 606 11.76 24.71 16.67
N ASN A 607 10.79 24.33 17.51
CA ASN A 607 10.15 25.28 18.42
C ASN A 607 11.09 25.62 19.59
N PRO A 608 10.85 26.75 20.29
CA PRO A 608 11.56 27.11 21.51
C PRO A 608 11.52 26.00 22.57
N VAL A 609 12.51 25.95 23.47
CA VAL A 609 12.64 24.90 24.50
C VAL A 609 11.49 24.84 25.49
N ASP A 610 10.77 25.94 25.68
CA ASP A 610 9.54 26.02 26.47
C ASP A 610 8.27 25.66 25.66
N GLY A 611 8.44 25.20 24.42
CA GLY A 611 7.41 24.90 23.43
C GLY A 611 6.92 26.09 22.62
N GLY A 612 7.08 27.33 23.09
CA GLY A 612 6.48 28.50 22.44
C GLY A 612 4.94 28.59 22.58
N GLY A 613 4.30 29.31 21.65
CA GLY A 613 2.87 29.64 21.73
C GLY A 613 1.94 28.46 21.42
N ALA A 614 1.06 28.11 22.36
CA ALA A 614 0.21 26.91 22.27
C ALA A 614 -0.82 26.91 21.13
N GLY A 615 -1.32 28.09 20.73
CA GLY A 615 -2.35 28.23 19.68
C GLY A 615 -1.80 28.46 18.27
N ASP A 616 -0.53 28.82 18.14
CA ASP A 616 0.08 29.14 16.86
C ASP A 616 1.60 28.92 16.92
N PRO A 617 2.09 27.67 17.02
CA PRO A 617 3.52 27.38 17.02
C PRO A 617 4.14 27.53 15.62
N GLU A 618 5.47 27.66 15.52
CA GLU A 618 6.11 27.62 14.20
C GLU A 618 5.95 26.22 13.56
N TYR A 619 6.11 25.18 14.38
CA TYR A 619 5.97 23.79 13.95
C TYR A 619 4.95 23.03 14.81
N ALA A 620 4.22 22.12 14.18
CA ALA A 620 3.26 21.25 14.81
C ALA A 620 3.48 19.79 14.39
N HIS A 621 2.90 18.86 15.15
CA HIS A 621 2.97 17.43 14.84
C HIS A 621 1.63 16.92 14.31
N LYS A 622 1.65 15.73 13.70
CA LYS A 622 0.44 15.04 13.20
C LYS A 622 0.15 13.74 13.96
N ILE A 623 -1.04 13.65 14.56
CA ILE A 623 -1.53 12.44 15.26
C ILE A 623 -2.92 12.01 14.76
N GLY A 624 -3.34 10.80 15.11
CA GLY A 624 -4.70 10.30 14.83
C GLY A 624 -4.91 9.74 13.41
N MET A 625 -6.16 9.34 13.15
CA MET A 625 -6.55 8.65 11.91
C MET A 625 -7.06 9.60 10.82
N GLY A 626 -7.48 10.82 11.18
CA GLY A 626 -8.01 11.82 10.25
C GLY A 626 -6.96 12.65 9.51
N LYS A 627 -5.68 12.24 9.51
CA LYS A 627 -4.56 13.04 8.97
C LYS A 627 -4.76 13.47 7.51
N SER A 628 -5.33 12.61 6.67
CA SER A 628 -5.63 12.92 5.26
C SER A 628 -6.68 14.02 5.10
N LEU A 629 -7.54 14.22 6.11
CA LEU A 629 -8.58 15.25 6.16
C LEU A 629 -8.10 16.56 6.82
N GLY A 630 -6.80 16.66 7.15
CA GLY A 630 -6.27 17.82 7.88
C GLY A 630 -6.45 17.77 9.40
N MET A 631 -7.11 16.74 9.94
CA MET A 631 -7.27 16.53 11.38
C MET A 631 -5.95 16.16 12.08
N GLY A 632 -5.91 16.36 13.39
CA GLY A 632 -4.86 15.90 14.29
C GLY A 632 -3.56 16.68 14.20
N SER A 633 -3.59 17.96 13.83
CA SER A 633 -2.46 18.87 14.09
C SER A 633 -2.40 19.17 15.59
N VAL A 634 -1.24 18.98 16.21
CA VAL A 634 -1.06 19.21 17.64
C VAL A 634 0.24 19.97 17.90
N HIS A 635 0.20 20.86 18.89
CA HIS A 635 1.39 21.47 19.46
C HIS A 635 1.85 20.68 20.69
N LEU A 636 3.16 20.43 20.81
CA LEU A 636 3.75 19.71 21.93
C LEU A 636 4.58 20.66 22.79
N ARG A 637 4.36 20.63 24.10
CA ARG A 637 5.17 21.36 25.08
C ARG A 637 5.74 20.41 26.14
N PRO A 638 7.01 20.01 26.02
CA PRO A 638 7.68 19.13 26.96
C PRO A 638 8.29 19.90 28.15
N GLU A 639 8.18 19.35 29.35
CA GLU A 639 8.86 19.82 30.56
C GLU A 639 9.72 18.68 31.12
N LEU A 640 11.04 18.83 31.03
CA LEU A 640 12.02 17.77 31.34
C LEU A 640 12.41 17.78 32.82
N TYR A 641 12.29 16.61 33.45
CA TYR A 641 12.72 16.35 34.82
C TYR A 641 13.76 15.22 34.83
N LEU A 642 14.89 15.49 35.48
CA LEU A 642 16.00 14.56 35.65
C LEU A 642 16.01 14.02 37.08
N VAL A 643 16.40 12.76 37.22
CA VAL A 643 16.35 12.03 38.49
C VAL A 643 17.73 11.49 38.83
N ASP A 644 18.30 12.00 39.92
CA ASP A 644 19.37 11.32 40.66
C ASP A 644 18.77 10.19 41.48
N ARG A 645 18.92 8.97 40.96
CA ARG A 645 18.44 7.73 41.61
C ARG A 645 19.09 7.49 42.96
N ARG A 646 20.33 7.92 43.18
CA ARG A 646 21.03 7.72 44.45
C ARG A 646 20.43 8.65 45.51
N ALA A 647 20.32 9.94 45.21
CA ALA A 647 19.68 10.90 46.10
C ALA A 647 18.23 10.48 46.44
N ARG A 648 17.49 9.98 45.44
CA ARG A 648 16.12 9.50 45.62
C ARG A 648 16.01 8.20 46.44
N ALA A 649 16.99 7.30 46.36
CA ALA A 649 17.01 6.08 47.16
C ALA A 649 17.35 6.35 48.63
N LEU A 650 18.04 7.45 48.92
CA LEU A 650 18.48 7.84 50.27
C LEU A 650 17.47 8.70 51.02
N SER A 651 16.35 9.09 50.39
CA SER A 651 15.35 9.97 51.00
C SER A 651 13.92 9.47 50.73
N PRO A 652 13.02 9.53 51.73
CA PRO A 652 11.60 9.24 51.53
C PRO A 652 10.85 10.39 50.84
N ASP A 653 11.44 11.58 50.71
CA ASP A 653 10.84 12.73 50.02
C ASP A 653 10.70 12.44 48.50
N PRO A 654 9.48 12.46 47.93
CA PRO A 654 9.27 12.25 46.49
C PRO A 654 10.03 13.23 45.59
N ALA A 655 10.37 14.43 46.09
CA ALA A 655 11.13 15.44 45.36
C ALA A 655 12.65 15.24 45.43
N ALA A 656 13.14 14.34 46.29
CA ALA A 656 14.57 14.12 46.45
C ALA A 656 15.22 13.63 45.15
N GLY A 657 16.31 14.31 44.76
CA GLY A 657 17.04 14.01 43.54
C GLY A 657 16.30 14.35 42.25
N VAL A 658 15.18 15.07 42.30
CA VAL A 658 14.44 15.50 41.11
C VAL A 658 14.81 16.93 40.76
N GLU A 659 15.27 17.15 39.53
CA GLU A 659 15.63 18.48 39.01
C GLU A 659 14.87 18.75 37.71
N ARG A 660 14.15 19.89 37.65
CA ARG A 660 13.59 20.37 36.39
C ARG A 660 14.70 21.01 35.56
N ALA A 661 14.95 20.48 34.36
CA ALA A 661 15.98 21.01 33.48
C ALA A 661 15.58 22.42 32.98
N GLY A 662 16.47 23.39 33.19
CA GLY A 662 16.31 24.74 32.64
C GLY A 662 16.58 24.80 31.12
N PRO A 663 16.26 25.94 30.46
CA PRO A 663 16.47 26.15 29.03
C PRO A 663 17.86 25.77 28.53
N ASP A 664 18.92 26.23 29.18
CA ASP A 664 20.31 26.00 28.77
C ASP A 664 20.68 24.51 28.79
N ARG A 665 20.15 23.77 29.78
CA ARG A 665 20.39 22.33 29.89
C ARG A 665 19.68 21.56 28.78
N VAL A 666 18.46 21.96 28.43
CA VAL A 666 17.75 21.38 27.27
C VAL A 666 18.48 21.71 25.97
N LEU A 667 18.98 22.94 25.80
CA LEU A 667 19.79 23.34 24.64
C LEU A 667 21.06 22.49 24.52
N GLY A 668 21.79 22.24 25.61
CA GLY A 668 22.96 21.38 25.58
C GLY A 668 22.66 19.95 25.09
N PHE A 669 21.54 19.36 25.51
CA PHE A 669 21.11 18.06 24.97
C PHE A 669 20.79 18.13 23.47
N LEU A 670 20.07 19.17 23.04
CA LEU A 670 19.75 19.39 21.64
C LEU A 670 21.02 19.56 20.79
N GLU A 671 21.99 20.35 21.25
CA GLU A 671 23.29 20.56 20.59
C GLU A 671 24.08 19.26 20.45
N ALA A 672 24.06 18.39 21.47
CA ALA A 672 24.71 17.07 21.40
C ALA A 672 24.11 16.20 20.26
N PHE A 673 22.79 16.17 20.12
CA PHE A 673 22.14 15.45 19.02
C PHE A 673 22.40 16.11 17.66
N ASP A 674 22.25 17.44 17.59
CA ASP A 674 22.40 18.21 16.36
C ASP A 674 23.83 18.12 15.81
N GLY A 675 24.84 18.15 16.68
CA GLY A 675 26.24 17.96 16.32
C GLY A 675 26.49 16.57 15.72
N ALA A 676 25.95 15.52 16.33
CA ALA A 676 26.03 14.15 15.82
C ALA A 676 25.29 13.99 14.47
N LEU A 677 24.11 14.59 14.34
CA LEU A 677 23.35 14.58 13.08
C LEU A 677 24.12 15.29 11.96
N THR A 678 24.70 16.45 12.27
CA THR A 678 25.48 17.26 11.32
C THR A 678 26.74 16.51 10.90
N ALA A 679 27.51 15.98 11.86
CA ALA A 679 28.69 15.16 11.58
C ALA A 679 28.41 13.98 10.63
N ARG A 680 27.19 13.41 10.70
CA ARG A 680 26.79 12.29 9.84
C ARG A 680 26.21 12.71 8.49
N ARG A 681 25.47 13.82 8.43
CA ARG A 681 24.62 14.18 7.28
C ARG A 681 25.12 15.38 6.48
N VAL A 682 26.01 16.19 7.05
CA VAL A 682 26.51 17.43 6.45
C VAL A 682 28.02 17.32 6.30
N SER A 683 28.50 17.34 5.07
CA SER A 683 29.93 17.16 4.77
C SER A 683 30.80 18.23 5.44
N GLY A 684 31.84 17.80 6.15
CA GLY A 684 32.91 18.66 6.65
C GLY A 684 32.57 19.50 7.88
N SER A 685 31.54 19.15 8.67
CA SER A 685 31.22 19.88 9.90
C SER A 685 30.50 19.02 10.94
N GLY A 686 30.90 19.14 12.21
CA GLY A 686 30.14 18.66 13.36
C GLY A 686 29.46 19.80 14.12
N ASP A 687 29.33 20.99 13.51
CA ASP A 687 28.74 22.17 14.13
C ASP A 687 27.23 21.96 14.34
N PRO A 688 26.75 21.92 15.60
CA PRO A 688 25.33 21.75 15.89
C PRO A 688 24.44 22.79 15.19
N SER A 689 24.91 24.03 14.98
CA SER A 689 24.09 25.09 14.38
C SER A 689 23.61 24.77 12.95
N ARG A 690 24.33 23.88 12.26
CA ARG A 690 24.12 23.49 10.87
C ARG A 690 23.20 22.28 10.69
N TRP A 691 22.60 21.73 11.75
CA TRP A 691 21.71 20.56 11.64
C TRP A 691 20.57 20.73 10.64
N ARG A 692 20.12 21.98 10.45
CA ARG A 692 19.13 22.42 9.45
C ARG A 692 19.60 22.32 7.99
N GLU A 693 20.84 21.90 7.75
CA GLU A 693 21.38 21.58 6.43
C GLU A 693 21.18 20.11 6.05
N ALA A 694 20.95 19.22 7.02
CA ALA A 694 20.63 17.83 6.73
C ALA A 694 19.29 17.75 5.97
N ASP A 695 19.29 17.04 4.84
CA ASP A 695 18.11 16.89 3.98
C ASP A 695 16.87 16.40 4.74
N GLN A 696 17.08 15.43 5.64
CA GLN A 696 16.02 14.89 6.50
C GLN A 696 15.42 15.96 7.42
N ALA A 697 16.27 16.78 8.03
CA ALA A 697 15.84 17.85 8.92
C ALA A 697 15.03 18.90 8.16
N VAL A 698 15.50 19.31 6.99
CA VAL A 698 14.78 20.25 6.12
C VAL A 698 13.39 19.73 5.79
N ASP A 699 13.28 18.50 5.29
CA ASP A 699 11.99 17.94 4.87
C ASP A 699 11.04 17.73 6.06
N VAL A 700 11.55 17.29 7.23
CA VAL A 700 10.75 17.17 8.46
C VAL A 700 10.20 18.52 8.89
N LEU A 701 11.03 19.56 8.92
CA LEU A 701 10.61 20.91 9.31
C LEU A 701 9.61 21.51 8.32
N LEU A 702 9.82 21.33 7.01
CA LEU A 702 8.84 21.74 6.00
C LEU A 702 7.52 20.99 6.16
N ALA A 703 7.55 19.68 6.43
CA ALA A 703 6.33 18.91 6.64
C ALA A 703 5.57 19.31 7.91
N ALA A 704 6.30 19.64 8.97
CA ALA A 704 5.77 20.01 10.28
C ALA A 704 5.44 21.50 10.42
N ARG A 705 5.74 22.31 9.40
CA ARG A 705 5.50 23.76 9.42
C ARG A 705 4.00 24.05 9.60
N TRP A 706 3.68 24.82 10.63
CA TRP A 706 2.32 25.28 10.93
C TRP A 706 2.11 26.72 10.44
N ARG A 707 2.99 27.64 10.88
CA ARG A 707 3.08 29.00 10.35
C ARG A 707 3.72 28.99 8.97
N GLY A 708 3.03 29.51 7.96
CA GLY A 708 3.51 29.45 6.58
C GLY A 708 3.51 28.03 6.00
N ARG A 709 2.60 27.17 6.49
CA ARG A 709 2.25 25.89 5.85
C ARG A 709 1.78 26.10 4.40
N LEU A 710 1.82 25.05 3.58
CA LEU A 710 1.31 25.12 2.22
C LEU A 710 -0.18 25.56 2.17
N PRO A 711 -0.58 26.33 1.15
CA PRO A 711 -1.98 26.64 0.89
C PRO A 711 -2.86 25.38 0.81
N TRP A 712 -4.14 25.54 1.09
CA TRP A 712 -5.10 24.44 1.14
C TRP A 712 -5.20 23.69 -0.19
N GLU A 713 -5.20 24.44 -1.30
CA GLU A 713 -5.23 23.97 -2.68
C GLU A 713 -4.02 23.12 -3.05
N ASP A 714 -2.82 23.48 -2.57
CA ASP A 714 -1.58 22.76 -2.86
C ASP A 714 -1.50 21.43 -2.11
N THR A 715 -2.37 21.24 -1.12
CA THR A 715 -2.51 19.99 -0.36
C THR A 715 -3.79 19.22 -0.70
N ALA A 716 -4.52 19.64 -1.72
CA ALA A 716 -5.78 19.02 -2.14
C ALA A 716 -5.62 17.53 -2.50
N VAL A 717 -6.68 16.75 -2.31
CA VAL A 717 -6.75 15.38 -2.80
C VAL A 717 -7.17 15.43 -4.27
N MET A 718 -6.36 14.84 -5.15
CA MET A 718 -6.71 14.81 -6.57
C MET A 718 -7.93 13.93 -6.85
N PRO A 719 -8.80 14.33 -7.79
CA PRO A 719 -9.88 13.46 -8.26
C PRO A 719 -9.31 12.27 -9.03
N LEU A 720 -10.02 11.15 -9.03
CA LEU A 720 -9.59 9.90 -9.69
C LEU A 720 -9.22 10.10 -11.18
N ARG A 721 -9.95 10.99 -11.88
CA ARG A 721 -9.69 11.34 -13.28
C ARG A 721 -8.31 12.00 -13.48
N ALA A 722 -7.91 12.91 -12.60
CA ALA A 722 -6.60 13.58 -12.68
C ALA A 722 -5.49 12.62 -12.24
N PHE A 723 -5.77 11.79 -11.24
CA PHE A 723 -4.85 10.75 -10.80
C PHE A 723 -4.53 9.73 -11.91
N ALA A 724 -5.51 9.40 -12.75
CA ALA A 724 -5.35 8.48 -13.87
C ALA A 724 -4.34 8.99 -14.92
N GLU A 725 -3.95 10.26 -14.88
CA GLU A 725 -2.91 10.83 -15.75
C GLU A 725 -1.48 10.59 -15.24
N TYR A 726 -1.32 9.94 -14.10
CA TYR A 726 -0.02 9.70 -13.44
C TYR A 726 0.82 10.99 -13.27
N PRO A 727 0.27 12.03 -12.62
CA PRO A 727 1.06 13.19 -12.25
C PRO A 727 2.08 12.84 -11.15
N ILE A 728 3.17 13.60 -11.06
CA ILE A 728 4.28 13.36 -10.14
C ILE A 728 4.21 14.35 -8.98
N LEU A 729 4.24 13.85 -7.75
CA LEU A 729 4.29 14.69 -6.56
C LEU A 729 5.68 15.31 -6.39
N PRO A 730 5.82 16.66 -6.43
CA PRO A 730 7.13 17.29 -6.27
C PRO A 730 7.68 17.13 -4.83
N PRO A 731 9.01 17.19 -4.64
CA PRO A 731 9.63 17.26 -3.33
C PRO A 731 9.08 18.42 -2.49
N LEU A 732 9.10 18.28 -1.15
CA LEU A 732 8.57 19.31 -0.25
C LEU A 732 9.25 20.66 -0.44
N VAL A 733 10.57 20.65 -0.60
CA VAL A 733 11.37 21.84 -0.88
C VAL A 733 10.83 22.63 -2.08
N GLU A 734 10.53 21.95 -3.19
CA GLU A 734 10.03 22.58 -4.41
C GLU A 734 8.62 23.16 -4.19
N ARG A 735 7.71 22.38 -3.59
CA ARG A 735 6.34 22.82 -3.28
C ARG A 735 6.33 24.10 -2.44
N TYR A 736 7.16 24.16 -1.40
CA TYR A 736 7.24 25.35 -0.54
C TYR A 736 7.93 26.53 -1.23
N ALA A 737 8.92 26.29 -2.09
CA ALA A 737 9.55 27.33 -2.87
C ALA A 737 8.59 27.95 -3.89
N GLU A 738 7.74 27.14 -4.52
CA GLU A 738 6.70 27.58 -5.45
C GLU A 738 5.62 28.39 -4.74
N ALA A 739 5.06 27.89 -3.64
CA ALA A 739 4.07 28.62 -2.84
C ALA A 739 4.59 30.01 -2.42
N ALA A 740 5.85 30.10 -1.98
CA ALA A 740 6.49 31.35 -1.58
C ALA A 740 6.70 32.36 -2.73
N ARG A 741 6.62 31.93 -4.00
CA ARG A 741 6.66 32.81 -5.18
C ARG A 741 5.29 33.37 -5.52
N VAL A 742 4.21 32.63 -5.27
CA VAL A 742 2.82 33.03 -5.60
C VAL A 742 2.27 34.03 -4.58
N THR A 743 2.76 34.03 -3.35
CA THR A 743 2.37 35.00 -2.30
C THR A 743 3.12 36.34 -2.39
N ARG A 744 3.91 36.56 -3.44
CA ARG A 744 4.48 37.88 -3.79
C ARG A 744 3.68 38.49 -4.92
#